data_AF-A0A8T8XDX5-F1
#
_entry.id   AF-A0A8T8XDX5-F1
#
_cell.length_a   1.000
_cell.length_b   1.000
_cell.length_c   1.000
_cell.angle_alpha   90.00
_cell.angle_beta   90.00
_cell.angle_gamma   90.00
#
_symmetry.space_group_name_H-M   'P 1'
#
loop_
_entity.id
_entity.type
_entity.pdbx_description
1 polymer ?
#
loop_
_entity_poly.entity_id
_entity_poly.type
_entity_poly.pdbx_seq_one_letter_code
_entity_poly.pdbx_strand_id
1 'polypeptide(L)'
;MASFWGLITLLLLSCRVQAAAVFAHFMNYTSDTWETDIKLAQDAHIDAFALNMAYDDATNSLALLLAFDAADDLGFKLFFSFDYAGNGAWPMDDVINLITEYSTRSSYYFYNGQAFVSTFEGPDSADDWTTIKASTDCFFIPDWSSLGAKAAVAKGVVDGLLSWAAWPWGPQYMDTYTDASYVQYLDGLPYMMPVSPWFFTNLPGYDKNWMWRGDDLWHDRWQEVLFVQPEFVEILTWNDYGESHYIGPLYGNAMAAFSIGEGPYNYATDMPHDGWRATLPFWIDMYKEGTAEVTEETIIAWYRLSPGTACASGGTSGNTASQLQIEFPPDEIAQDKVFYSAILGSFSGVVVSIGGDAETVAWSSVPDDDIGVYHGSIDLAGRTGAVTVSLMRDNVIIATIEGEDISSTCTDGITNWNAWVGSATAGAVSARPDLSLSEQICMNGTGANNFEGLCEFACTYGYCPLGACTCTQMGVGYEKPNATGVMGYPISGEDASYSGLCTFDCNLGFCPPTACGTVEVPLSTPTVSDFSPPACISGTGDGNLAGLCDFGCAHGFCPINACTCTGEGALNVMDPTSDVVGVAAAGLDATVYGPLCAYAWSGSGDVYISPSIWTEPDPVVQCEPPCSLIMPPLPLDTPSTISITPWETPITQSILTT
;
A
#
# COMPACT_ATOMS: atom_id res chain seq x y z
N MET A 1 8.35 -46.00 -37.68
CA MET A 1 8.18 -44.54 -37.64
C MET A 1 6.80 -44.16 -37.09
N ALA A 2 6.40 -44.70 -35.94
CA ALA A 2 5.10 -44.37 -35.30
C ALA A 2 5.21 -44.28 -33.76
N SER A 3 6.42 -44.40 -33.20
CA SER A 3 6.66 -44.41 -31.75
C SER A 3 7.52 -43.25 -31.25
N PHE A 4 7.82 -42.28 -32.13
CA PHE A 4 8.64 -41.10 -31.80
C PHE A 4 7.84 -39.79 -31.74
N TRP A 5 6.57 -39.82 -32.16
CA TRP A 5 5.69 -38.65 -32.11
C TRP A 5 4.82 -38.59 -30.86
N GLY A 6 4.54 -39.74 -30.21
CA GLY A 6 3.73 -39.78 -28.98
C GLY A 6 4.45 -39.28 -27.71
N LEU A 7 5.79 -39.22 -27.70
CA LEU A 7 6.54 -38.67 -26.57
C LEU A 7 6.78 -37.15 -26.66
N ILE A 8 6.68 -36.55 -27.85
CA ILE A 8 6.88 -35.10 -28.01
C ILE A 8 5.58 -34.34 -27.72
N THR A 9 4.41 -34.96 -27.88
CA THR A 9 3.12 -34.35 -27.52
C THR A 9 2.78 -34.43 -26.03
N LEU A 10 3.41 -35.35 -25.27
CA LEU A 10 3.28 -35.43 -23.81
C LEU A 10 4.26 -34.51 -23.04
N LEU A 11 5.23 -33.90 -23.72
CA LEU A 11 6.20 -32.95 -23.15
C LEU A 11 5.88 -31.47 -23.47
N LEU A 12 4.77 -31.21 -24.17
CA LEU A 12 4.28 -29.86 -24.51
C LEU A 12 2.92 -29.53 -23.87
N LEU A 13 2.41 -30.42 -23.00
CA LEU A 13 1.31 -30.18 -22.08
C LEU A 13 1.83 -30.22 -20.63
N SER A 14 3.05 -29.73 -20.41
CA SER A 14 3.32 -29.09 -19.13
C SER A 14 2.41 -27.86 -19.10
N CYS A 15 1.17 -28.02 -18.62
CA CYS A 15 0.55 -26.95 -17.88
C CYS A 15 1.65 -26.50 -16.92
N ARG A 16 2.23 -25.32 -17.17
CA ARG A 16 2.87 -24.60 -16.09
C ARG A 16 1.69 -24.34 -15.16
N VAL A 17 1.53 -25.22 -14.17
CA VAL A 17 0.81 -24.86 -12.96
C VAL A 17 1.69 -23.74 -12.42
N GLN A 18 1.29 -22.50 -12.72
CA GLN A 18 1.87 -21.33 -12.11
C GLN A 18 1.53 -21.49 -10.64
N ALA A 19 2.52 -21.83 -9.81
CA ALA A 19 2.29 -22.09 -8.40
C ALA A 19 2.08 -20.74 -7.71
N ALA A 20 0.85 -20.23 -7.80
CA ALA A 20 0.38 -19.09 -7.01
C ALA A 20 0.60 -19.39 -5.52
N ALA A 21 1.12 -18.42 -4.78
CA ALA A 21 1.30 -18.54 -3.34
C ALA A 21 0.94 -17.24 -2.64
N VAL A 22 0.42 -17.37 -1.42
CA VAL A 22 0.03 -16.25 -0.57
C VAL A 22 0.88 -16.27 0.68
N PHE A 23 1.56 -15.17 0.93
CA PHE A 23 2.41 -14.98 2.10
C PHE A 23 1.78 -13.95 3.03
N ALA A 24 2.21 -13.93 4.29
CA ALA A 24 1.96 -12.81 5.17
C ALA A 24 3.28 -12.30 5.74
N HIS A 25 3.46 -10.98 5.66
CA HIS A 25 4.60 -10.30 6.22
C HIS A 25 4.57 -10.39 7.75
N PHE A 26 5.65 -10.81 8.38
CA PHE A 26 5.70 -11.09 9.80
C PHE A 26 6.82 -10.29 10.46
N MET A 27 6.45 -9.35 11.34
CA MET A 27 7.39 -8.59 12.16
C MET A 27 7.98 -9.54 13.19
N ASN A 28 9.28 -9.81 13.11
CA ASN A 28 9.91 -10.82 13.96
C ASN A 28 9.90 -10.40 15.44
N TYR A 29 9.48 -11.28 16.34
CA TYR A 29 9.58 -11.07 17.78
C TYR A 29 9.78 -12.40 18.53
N THR A 30 10.28 -12.31 19.76
CA THR A 30 10.48 -13.49 20.61
C THR A 30 9.16 -13.89 21.25
N SER A 31 8.56 -14.99 20.81
CA SER A 31 7.36 -15.52 21.44
C SER A 31 7.20 -17.03 21.31
N ASP A 32 6.51 -17.59 22.30
CA ASP A 32 6.05 -18.97 22.34
C ASP A 32 4.77 -19.16 21.50
N THR A 33 4.31 -18.12 20.79
CA THR A 33 3.05 -18.09 20.02
C THR A 33 3.19 -18.59 18.59
N TRP A 34 4.41 -18.89 18.10
CA TRP A 34 4.66 -19.32 16.73
C TRP A 34 3.75 -20.46 16.27
N GLU A 35 3.54 -21.50 17.10
CA GLU A 35 2.64 -22.59 16.74
C GLU A 35 1.19 -22.13 16.56
N THR A 36 0.73 -21.18 17.37
CA THR A 36 -0.63 -20.63 17.27
C THR A 36 -0.76 -19.80 16.00
N ASP A 37 0.21 -18.90 15.75
CA ASP A 37 0.22 -18.05 14.57
C ASP A 37 0.27 -18.88 13.29
N ILE A 38 1.12 -19.92 13.24
CA ILE A 38 1.22 -20.85 12.12
C ILE A 38 -0.10 -21.60 11.90
N LYS A 39 -0.75 -22.12 12.94
CA LYS A 39 -2.05 -22.81 12.79
C LYS A 39 -3.12 -21.88 12.25
N LEU A 40 -3.19 -20.64 12.76
CA LEU A 40 -4.14 -19.64 12.26
C LEU A 40 -3.84 -19.23 10.82
N ALA A 41 -2.58 -19.18 10.42
CA ALA A 41 -2.20 -18.91 9.03
C ALA A 41 -2.55 -20.07 8.10
N GLN A 42 -2.33 -21.32 8.53
CA GLN A 42 -2.77 -22.52 7.81
C GLN A 42 -4.30 -22.56 7.67
N ASP A 43 -5.04 -22.26 8.74
CA ASP A 43 -6.51 -22.17 8.72
C ASP A 43 -7.00 -21.07 7.76
N ALA A 44 -6.23 -19.99 7.61
CA ALA A 44 -6.48 -18.92 6.66
C ALA A 44 -5.97 -19.24 5.23
N HIS A 45 -5.35 -20.40 5.00
CA HIS A 45 -4.74 -20.85 3.74
C HIS A 45 -3.50 -20.08 3.27
N ILE A 46 -2.83 -19.36 4.17
CA ILE A 46 -1.54 -18.71 3.89
C ILE A 46 -0.45 -19.79 3.75
N ASP A 47 0.44 -19.65 2.78
CA ASP A 47 1.47 -20.63 2.46
C ASP A 47 2.74 -20.47 3.29
N ALA A 48 3.13 -19.23 3.57
CA ALA A 48 4.34 -18.91 4.31
C ALA A 48 4.28 -17.57 5.05
N PHE A 49 5.16 -17.40 6.03
CA PHE A 49 5.49 -16.07 6.55
C PHE A 49 6.78 -15.53 5.94
N ALA A 50 6.73 -14.25 5.54
CA ALA A 50 7.90 -13.45 5.18
C ALA A 50 8.47 -12.82 6.46
N LEU A 51 9.57 -13.35 6.97
CA LEU A 51 10.14 -12.93 8.26
C LEU A 51 10.91 -11.61 8.09
N ASN A 52 10.27 -10.50 8.48
CA ASN A 52 10.89 -9.19 8.50
C ASN A 52 11.83 -9.05 9.70
N MET A 53 13.08 -8.70 9.41
CA MET A 53 14.12 -8.55 10.44
C MET A 53 15.03 -7.37 10.13
N ALA A 54 15.13 -6.43 11.07
CA ALA A 54 16.15 -5.40 11.05
C ALA A 54 17.53 -5.97 11.39
N TYR A 55 18.59 -5.42 10.79
CA TYR A 55 19.97 -5.80 11.07
C TYR A 55 20.34 -5.53 12.54
N ASP A 56 21.19 -6.39 13.12
CA ASP A 56 21.70 -6.30 14.50
C ASP A 56 20.61 -6.23 15.60
N ASP A 57 19.38 -6.66 15.30
CA ASP A 57 18.37 -6.84 16.34
C ASP A 57 18.73 -8.06 17.21
N ALA A 58 18.88 -7.81 18.51
CA ALA A 58 19.27 -8.81 19.50
C ALA A 58 18.28 -9.99 19.60
N THR A 59 17.05 -9.83 19.11
CA THR A 59 16.01 -10.86 19.12
C THR A 59 16.12 -11.86 17.96
N ASN A 60 16.76 -11.49 16.84
CA ASN A 60 16.79 -12.28 15.61
C ASN A 60 17.23 -13.73 15.82
N SER A 61 18.38 -13.93 16.48
CA SER A 61 18.95 -15.28 16.69
C SER A 61 17.98 -16.24 17.39
N LEU A 62 17.28 -15.77 18.43
CA LEU A 62 16.36 -16.61 19.19
C LEU A 62 15.02 -16.77 18.45
N ALA A 63 14.49 -15.67 17.90
CA ALA A 63 13.21 -15.69 17.23
C ALA A 63 13.22 -16.57 15.98
N LEU A 64 14.30 -16.52 15.18
CA LEU A 64 14.49 -17.41 14.03
C LEU A 64 14.51 -18.88 14.42
N LEU A 65 15.27 -19.24 15.46
CA LEU A 65 15.32 -20.62 15.94
C LEU A 65 13.92 -21.13 16.32
N LEU A 66 13.17 -20.35 17.10
CA LEU A 66 11.82 -20.71 17.54
C LEU A 66 10.82 -20.79 16.38
N ALA A 67 10.89 -19.84 15.44
CA ALA A 67 10.03 -19.82 14.26
C ALA A 67 10.23 -21.08 13.40
N PHE A 68 11.49 -21.40 13.06
CA PHE A 68 11.80 -22.54 12.20
C PHE A 68 11.56 -23.89 12.88
N ASP A 69 11.77 -24.00 14.19
CA ASP A 69 11.41 -25.21 14.95
C ASP A 69 9.90 -25.44 14.92
N ALA A 70 9.08 -24.41 15.20
CA ALA A 70 7.62 -24.52 15.13
C ALA A 70 7.13 -24.82 13.71
N ALA A 71 7.72 -24.20 12.69
CA ALA A 71 7.34 -24.41 11.30
C ALA A 71 7.74 -25.80 10.79
N ASP A 72 8.88 -26.35 11.21
CA ASP A 72 9.23 -27.74 10.87
C ASP A 72 8.27 -28.75 11.52
N ASP A 73 7.85 -28.49 12.77
CA ASP A 73 6.90 -29.35 13.47
C ASP A 73 5.49 -29.34 12.84
N LEU A 74 5.07 -28.19 12.29
CA LEU A 74 3.74 -28.00 11.67
C LEU A 74 3.73 -28.12 10.14
N GLY A 75 4.90 -28.27 9.51
CA GLY A 75 5.04 -28.34 8.05
C GLY A 75 4.73 -27.03 7.31
N PHE A 76 4.72 -25.90 8.03
CA PHE A 76 4.49 -24.57 7.47
C PHE A 76 5.77 -23.99 6.86
N LYS A 77 5.64 -22.99 5.97
CA LYS A 77 6.80 -22.40 5.29
C LYS A 77 7.17 -21.03 5.84
N LEU A 78 8.45 -20.72 5.80
CA LEU A 78 9.03 -19.44 6.20
C LEU A 78 10.08 -19.04 5.16
N PHE A 79 10.24 -17.75 4.91
CA PHE A 79 11.39 -17.22 4.18
C PHE A 79 11.82 -15.88 4.77
N PHE A 80 13.01 -15.41 4.38
CA PHE A 80 13.56 -14.16 4.90
C PHE A 80 13.11 -12.96 4.09
N SER A 81 12.66 -11.93 4.81
CA SER A 81 12.53 -10.55 4.33
C SER A 81 13.53 -9.70 5.12
N PHE A 82 14.72 -9.49 4.57
CA PHE A 82 15.72 -8.67 5.27
C PHE A 82 15.30 -7.20 5.20
N ASP A 83 15.13 -6.56 6.36
CA ASP A 83 14.79 -5.15 6.43
C ASP A 83 16.07 -4.31 6.39
N TYR A 84 16.30 -3.66 5.24
CA TYR A 84 17.45 -2.79 5.00
C TYR A 84 17.20 -1.34 5.46
N ALA A 85 15.96 -0.98 5.80
CA ALA A 85 15.57 0.36 6.26
C ALA A 85 15.45 0.45 7.79
N GLY A 86 15.16 -0.64 8.48
CA GLY A 86 14.81 -0.65 9.91
C GLY A 86 15.98 -0.34 10.86
N ASN A 87 17.18 -0.84 10.58
CA ASN A 87 18.38 -0.54 11.38
C ASN A 87 19.65 -0.45 10.50
N GLY A 88 19.49 0.11 9.31
CA GLY A 88 20.51 0.18 8.28
C GLY A 88 20.65 -1.10 7.45
N ALA A 89 21.49 -1.02 6.41
CA ALA A 89 21.69 -2.09 5.45
C ALA A 89 22.33 -3.34 6.09
N TRP A 90 21.82 -4.51 5.72
CA TRP A 90 22.40 -5.78 6.12
C TRP A 90 23.77 -6.01 5.45
N PRO A 91 24.81 -6.41 6.19
CA PRO A 91 26.09 -6.83 5.61
C PRO A 91 25.92 -8.07 4.72
N MET A 92 26.49 -8.02 3.52
CA MET A 92 26.43 -9.11 2.53
C MET A 92 26.78 -10.49 3.10
N ASP A 93 27.85 -10.60 3.88
CA ASP A 93 28.29 -11.88 4.46
C ASP A 93 27.27 -12.45 5.44
N ASP A 94 26.58 -11.61 6.21
CA ASP A 94 25.57 -12.04 7.17
C ASP A 94 24.31 -12.57 6.45
N VAL A 95 23.91 -11.91 5.37
CA VAL A 95 22.83 -12.39 4.49
C VAL A 95 23.16 -13.76 3.91
N ILE A 96 24.37 -13.93 3.37
CA ILE A 96 24.83 -15.22 2.82
C ILE A 96 24.82 -16.31 3.90
N ASN A 97 25.32 -16.00 5.10
CA ASN A 97 25.39 -16.95 6.21
C ASN A 97 23.98 -17.39 6.64
N LEU A 98 23.05 -16.46 6.83
CA LEU A 98 21.68 -16.77 7.24
C LEU A 98 20.96 -17.62 6.20
N ILE A 99 21.01 -17.24 4.91
CA ILE A 99 20.38 -18.02 3.84
C ILE A 99 20.98 -19.43 3.79
N THR A 100 22.30 -19.56 3.86
CA THR A 100 22.99 -20.87 3.80
C THR A 100 22.62 -21.76 4.98
N GLU A 101 22.47 -21.19 6.18
CA GLU A 101 22.09 -21.93 7.38
C GLU A 101 20.63 -22.41 7.29
N TYR A 102 19.69 -21.49 7.09
CA TYR A 102 18.26 -21.77 7.25
C TYR A 102 17.60 -22.38 6.01
N SER A 103 18.16 -22.19 4.81
CA SER A 103 17.67 -22.90 3.61
C SER A 103 17.81 -24.43 3.70
N THR A 104 18.57 -24.94 4.68
CA THR A 104 18.63 -26.38 4.97
C THR A 104 17.44 -26.92 5.76
N ARG A 105 16.62 -26.03 6.36
CA ARG A 105 15.42 -26.39 7.13
C ARG A 105 14.30 -26.82 6.17
N SER A 106 13.50 -27.81 6.56
CA SER A 106 12.42 -28.31 5.70
C SER A 106 11.25 -27.34 5.57
N SER A 107 11.13 -26.43 6.54
CA SER A 107 10.20 -25.30 6.57
C SER A 107 10.67 -24.08 5.78
N TYR A 108 11.89 -24.04 5.21
CA TYR A 108 12.25 -22.93 4.33
C TYR A 108 11.45 -22.99 3.02
N TYR A 109 10.90 -21.87 2.57
CA TYR A 109 10.15 -21.78 1.32
C TYR A 109 11.08 -21.80 0.11
N PHE A 110 10.79 -22.67 -0.87
CA PHE A 110 11.54 -22.78 -2.11
C PHE A 110 10.63 -22.55 -3.30
N TYR A 111 11.10 -21.76 -4.26
CA TYR A 111 10.44 -21.57 -5.55
C TYR A 111 11.33 -22.09 -6.67
N ASN A 112 10.80 -22.97 -7.52
CA ASN A 112 11.55 -23.64 -8.59
C ASN A 112 12.89 -24.28 -8.14
N GLY A 113 12.95 -24.75 -6.90
CA GLY A 113 14.14 -25.40 -6.31
C GLY A 113 15.18 -24.45 -5.73
N GLN A 114 14.92 -23.14 -5.73
CA GLN A 114 15.80 -22.11 -5.18
C GLN A 114 15.20 -21.54 -3.89
N ALA A 115 16.06 -21.23 -2.91
CA ALA A 115 15.64 -20.65 -1.63
C ALA A 115 15.04 -19.26 -1.89
N PHE A 116 13.79 -19.05 -1.48
CA PHE A 116 13.10 -17.78 -1.73
C PHE A 116 13.54 -16.71 -0.72
N VAL A 117 13.84 -15.51 -1.18
CA VAL A 117 14.31 -14.41 -0.34
C VAL A 117 13.73 -13.08 -0.82
N SER A 118 13.31 -12.24 0.10
CA SER A 118 12.90 -10.85 -0.16
C SER A 118 13.66 -9.87 0.74
N THR A 119 13.42 -8.58 0.52
CA THR A 119 13.87 -7.49 1.38
C THR A 119 12.74 -6.48 1.54
N PHE A 120 12.76 -5.73 2.64
CA PHE A 120 12.11 -4.43 2.70
C PHE A 120 13.16 -3.36 2.40
N GLU A 121 12.96 -2.65 1.30
CA GLU A 121 13.91 -1.69 0.74
C GLU A 121 15.33 -2.26 0.55
N GLY A 122 16.35 -1.37 0.50
CA GLY A 122 17.75 -1.71 0.24
C GLY A 122 18.25 -1.60 -1.22
N PRO A 123 17.69 -0.74 -2.11
CA PRO A 123 18.15 -0.65 -3.49
C PRO A 123 19.60 -0.17 -3.67
N ASP A 124 20.17 0.48 -2.64
CA ASP A 124 21.57 0.89 -2.61
C ASP A 124 22.53 -0.27 -2.39
N SER A 125 22.03 -1.37 -1.81
CA SER A 125 22.77 -2.63 -1.65
C SER A 125 22.55 -3.61 -2.81
N ALA A 126 21.94 -3.17 -3.92
CA ALA A 126 21.64 -4.03 -5.07
C ALA A 126 22.89 -4.74 -5.64
N ASP A 127 24.06 -4.10 -5.61
CA ASP A 127 25.31 -4.68 -6.15
C ASP A 127 25.76 -5.94 -5.37
N ASP A 128 25.48 -6.00 -4.06
CA ASP A 128 25.82 -7.15 -3.20
C ASP A 128 25.07 -8.42 -3.65
N TRP A 129 23.85 -8.26 -4.16
CA TRP A 129 22.98 -9.37 -4.56
C TRP A 129 23.55 -10.19 -5.72
N THR A 130 24.47 -9.64 -6.51
CA THR A 130 25.23 -10.44 -7.49
C THR A 130 26.03 -11.56 -6.79
N THR A 131 26.69 -11.23 -5.69
CA THR A 131 27.50 -12.19 -4.93
C THR A 131 26.64 -13.06 -4.03
N ILE A 132 25.59 -12.51 -3.40
CA ILE A 132 24.67 -13.27 -2.56
C ILE A 132 24.02 -14.39 -3.37
N LYS A 133 23.44 -14.07 -4.53
CA LYS A 133 22.81 -15.07 -5.41
C LYS A 133 23.80 -16.10 -5.92
N ALA A 134 25.01 -15.67 -6.32
CA ALA A 134 26.05 -16.61 -6.76
C ALA A 134 26.50 -17.58 -5.64
N SER A 135 26.42 -17.15 -4.38
CA SER A 135 26.87 -17.94 -3.22
C SER A 135 25.79 -18.86 -2.67
N THR A 136 24.52 -18.47 -2.81
CA THR A 136 23.38 -19.14 -2.16
C THR A 136 22.42 -19.82 -3.15
N ASP A 137 22.49 -19.48 -4.44
CA ASP A 137 21.53 -19.90 -5.47
C ASP A 137 20.07 -19.54 -5.12
N CYS A 138 19.86 -18.44 -4.39
CA CYS A 138 18.54 -17.98 -3.99
C CYS A 138 17.73 -17.38 -5.15
N PHE A 139 16.40 -17.43 -5.01
CA PHE A 139 15.42 -16.73 -5.83
C PHE A 139 15.04 -15.43 -5.11
N PHE A 140 15.36 -14.29 -5.71
CA PHE A 140 15.35 -12.99 -5.04
C PHE A 140 14.24 -12.06 -5.55
N ILE A 141 13.33 -11.68 -4.66
CA ILE A 141 12.18 -10.79 -4.94
C ILE A 141 12.14 -9.63 -3.92
N PRO A 142 12.91 -8.55 -4.12
CA PRO A 142 12.90 -7.44 -3.17
C PRO A 142 11.65 -6.58 -3.31
N ASP A 143 11.25 -5.95 -2.20
CA ASP A 143 10.55 -4.67 -2.26
C ASP A 143 11.58 -3.54 -2.41
N TRP A 144 11.56 -2.86 -3.56
CA TRP A 144 12.30 -1.62 -3.83
C TRP A 144 11.34 -0.53 -4.32
N SER A 145 10.19 -0.42 -3.67
CA SER A 145 9.13 0.52 -4.05
C SER A 145 9.59 1.97 -4.04
N SER A 146 10.57 2.33 -3.19
CA SER A 146 11.22 3.65 -3.23
C SER A 146 11.82 4.05 -4.58
N LEU A 147 12.23 3.09 -5.43
CA LEU A 147 12.72 3.34 -6.78
C LEU A 147 11.62 3.27 -7.86
N GLY A 148 10.54 2.55 -7.57
CA GLY A 148 9.56 2.11 -8.55
C GLY A 148 10.07 0.99 -9.47
N ALA A 149 9.13 0.24 -10.06
CA ALA A 149 9.42 -1.01 -10.78
C ALA A 149 10.46 -0.88 -11.90
N LYS A 150 10.37 0.16 -12.75
CA LYS A 150 11.28 0.31 -13.90
C LYS A 150 12.74 0.45 -13.47
N ALA A 151 13.01 1.30 -12.48
CA ALA A 151 14.36 1.54 -12.00
C ALA A 151 14.88 0.35 -11.19
N ALA A 152 14.01 -0.30 -10.41
CA ALA A 152 14.32 -1.52 -9.69
C ALA A 152 14.75 -2.68 -10.63
N VAL A 153 13.97 -2.98 -11.68
CA VAL A 153 14.34 -4.01 -12.68
C VAL A 153 15.65 -3.66 -13.39
N ALA A 154 15.90 -2.38 -13.66
CA ALA A 154 17.12 -1.93 -14.34
C ALA A 154 18.42 -2.20 -13.53
N LYS A 155 18.33 -2.49 -12.23
CA LYS A 155 19.47 -2.96 -11.42
C LYS A 155 19.99 -4.34 -11.85
N GLY A 156 19.14 -5.16 -12.49
CA GLY A 156 19.55 -6.38 -13.18
C GLY A 156 19.91 -7.59 -12.32
N VAL A 157 19.59 -7.57 -11.02
CA VAL A 157 19.89 -8.66 -10.07
C VAL A 157 18.65 -9.39 -9.54
N VAL A 158 17.46 -8.86 -9.79
CA VAL A 158 16.19 -9.37 -9.26
C VAL A 158 15.64 -10.51 -10.10
N ASP A 159 14.95 -11.47 -9.47
CA ASP A 159 14.17 -12.51 -10.18
C ASP A 159 12.68 -12.15 -10.27
N GLY A 160 12.25 -11.09 -9.60
CA GLY A 160 10.91 -10.51 -9.62
C GLY A 160 10.89 -9.28 -8.71
N LEU A 161 9.72 -8.68 -8.46
CA LEU A 161 9.60 -7.59 -7.50
C LEU A 161 8.35 -7.73 -6.63
N LEU A 162 8.47 -7.35 -5.36
CA LEU A 162 7.36 -7.03 -4.47
C LEU A 162 7.08 -5.52 -4.56
N SER A 163 5.82 -5.14 -4.56
CA SER A 163 5.39 -3.76 -4.32
C SER A 163 4.96 -3.57 -2.87
N TRP A 164 5.16 -2.38 -2.32
CA TRP A 164 4.62 -1.95 -1.02
C TRP A 164 3.40 -1.03 -1.15
N ALA A 165 2.91 -0.81 -2.38
CA ALA A 165 1.76 0.06 -2.66
C ALA A 165 0.43 -0.69 -2.45
N ALA A 166 0.04 -0.87 -1.18
CA ALA A 166 -1.17 -1.60 -0.81
C ALA A 166 -2.39 -0.70 -0.54
N TRP A 167 -2.23 0.63 -0.59
CA TRP A 167 -3.22 1.58 -0.10
C TRP A 167 -3.54 2.69 -1.12
N PRO A 168 -4.78 3.19 -1.13
CA PRO A 168 -5.26 4.13 -2.14
C PRO A 168 -4.76 5.55 -1.92
N TRP A 169 -4.87 6.37 -2.97
CA TRP A 169 -4.56 7.79 -2.91
C TRP A 169 -5.73 8.61 -2.32
N GLY A 170 -5.53 9.19 -1.13
CA GLY A 170 -6.48 10.14 -0.56
C GLY A 170 -7.87 9.51 -0.36
N PRO A 171 -8.96 10.18 -0.78
CA PRO A 171 -10.32 9.66 -0.63
C PRO A 171 -10.73 8.67 -1.74
N GLN A 172 -9.84 8.30 -2.67
CA GLN A 172 -10.16 7.43 -3.79
C GLN A 172 -10.32 5.97 -3.34
N TYR A 173 -10.92 5.14 -4.21
CA TYR A 173 -10.90 3.68 -4.06
C TYR A 173 -9.52 3.15 -4.45
N MET A 174 -9.23 1.90 -4.09
CA MET A 174 -8.01 1.24 -4.56
C MET A 174 -8.06 1.06 -6.08
N ASP A 175 -6.87 1.09 -6.69
CA ASP A 175 -6.70 0.83 -8.11
C ASP A 175 -5.53 -0.12 -8.38
N THR A 176 -5.36 -0.48 -9.65
CA THR A 176 -4.36 -1.43 -10.10
C THR A 176 -3.30 -0.81 -11.00
N TYR A 177 -3.16 0.52 -11.05
CA TYR A 177 -2.23 1.16 -11.99
C TYR A 177 -0.78 0.94 -11.58
N THR A 178 -0.50 0.93 -10.28
CA THR A 178 0.83 0.56 -9.78
C THR A 178 1.13 -0.90 -10.12
N ASP A 179 0.20 -1.83 -9.91
CA ASP A 179 0.35 -3.25 -10.27
C ASP A 179 0.60 -3.43 -11.77
N ALA A 180 -0.16 -2.72 -12.60
CA ALA A 180 0.00 -2.71 -14.06
C ALA A 180 1.42 -2.31 -14.46
N SER A 181 1.99 -1.31 -13.76
CA SER A 181 3.37 -0.86 -14.01
C SER A 181 4.40 -1.93 -13.65
N TYR A 182 4.21 -2.65 -12.54
CA TYR A 182 5.08 -3.76 -12.14
C TYR A 182 5.02 -4.88 -13.16
N VAL A 183 3.81 -5.35 -13.49
CA VAL A 183 3.60 -6.40 -14.50
C VAL A 183 4.22 -6.02 -15.85
N GLN A 184 4.07 -4.76 -16.27
CA GLN A 184 4.65 -4.27 -17.51
C GLN A 184 6.19 -4.28 -17.50
N TYR A 185 6.82 -3.74 -16.46
CA TYR A 185 8.28 -3.61 -16.41
C TYR A 185 9.01 -4.90 -16.08
N LEU A 186 8.35 -5.83 -15.39
CA LEU A 186 8.89 -7.16 -15.11
C LEU A 186 8.97 -8.04 -16.37
N ASP A 187 8.20 -7.75 -17.42
CA ASP A 187 8.25 -8.44 -18.73
C ASP A 187 8.27 -9.98 -18.60
N GLY A 188 7.42 -10.52 -17.73
CA GLY A 188 7.27 -11.95 -17.46
C GLY A 188 8.12 -12.50 -16.30
N LEU A 189 8.87 -11.66 -15.60
CA LEU A 189 9.37 -12.00 -14.25
C LEU A 189 8.22 -11.97 -13.22
N PRO A 190 8.26 -12.84 -12.19
CA PRO A 190 7.25 -12.85 -11.14
C PRO A 190 6.98 -11.50 -10.46
N TYR A 191 5.69 -11.18 -10.31
CA TYR A 191 5.20 -10.08 -9.49
C TYR A 191 4.64 -10.61 -8.17
N MET A 192 5.01 -9.97 -7.07
CA MET A 192 4.37 -10.16 -5.77
C MET A 192 3.52 -8.93 -5.44
N MET A 193 2.21 -9.13 -5.43
CA MET A 193 1.21 -8.08 -5.22
C MET A 193 0.93 -7.90 -3.73
N PRO A 194 0.95 -6.67 -3.20
CA PRO A 194 0.64 -6.41 -1.81
C PRO A 194 -0.88 -6.30 -1.56
N VAL A 195 -1.33 -6.89 -0.46
CA VAL A 195 -2.73 -6.82 -0.01
C VAL A 195 -2.75 -6.40 1.45
N SER A 196 -3.51 -5.36 1.80
CA SER A 196 -3.60 -4.87 3.19
C SER A 196 -5.04 -4.50 3.53
N PRO A 197 -5.54 -4.76 4.76
CA PRO A 197 -6.91 -4.39 5.11
C PRO A 197 -7.04 -2.92 5.53
N TRP A 198 -5.99 -2.33 6.08
CA TRP A 198 -6.03 -1.04 6.75
C TRP A 198 -4.63 -0.42 6.80
N PHE A 199 -4.48 0.85 7.21
CA PHE A 199 -3.20 1.40 7.67
C PHE A 199 -3.46 2.62 8.54
N PHE A 200 -2.86 2.62 9.72
CA PHE A 200 -2.79 3.81 10.57
C PHE A 200 -1.60 3.71 11.51
N THR A 201 -0.82 4.79 11.58
CA THR A 201 0.26 4.91 12.54
C THR A 201 0.30 6.30 13.16
N ASN A 202 0.68 6.36 14.44
CA ASN A 202 1.05 7.59 15.14
C ASN A 202 2.19 7.23 16.10
N LEU A 203 3.39 7.13 15.52
CA LEU A 203 4.65 6.78 16.17
C LEU A 203 5.71 7.86 15.85
N PRO A 204 5.67 9.02 16.53
CA PRO A 204 6.61 10.11 16.32
C PRO A 204 8.09 9.73 16.48
N GLY A 205 8.40 8.74 17.32
CA GLY A 205 9.77 8.22 17.49
C GLY A 205 10.33 7.53 16.23
N TYR A 206 9.47 7.21 15.26
CA TYR A 206 9.84 6.72 13.94
C TYR A 206 9.55 7.73 12.82
N ASP A 207 9.25 8.99 13.18
CA ASP A 207 8.79 10.03 12.25
C ASP A 207 7.51 9.64 11.48
N LYS A 208 6.64 8.82 12.10
CA LYS A 208 5.39 8.35 11.48
C LYS A 208 4.14 8.89 12.15
N ASN A 209 3.25 9.50 11.37
CA ASN A 209 1.91 9.90 11.83
C ASN A 209 0.95 10.15 10.65
N TRP A 210 0.43 9.08 10.06
CA TRP A 210 -0.50 9.17 8.93
C TRP A 210 -1.40 7.93 8.84
N MET A 211 -2.39 8.00 7.96
CA MET A 211 -3.21 6.87 7.56
C MET A 211 -3.50 6.88 6.05
N TRP A 212 -3.88 5.74 5.51
CA TRP A 212 -4.53 5.66 4.20
C TRP A 212 -5.95 5.13 4.35
N ARG A 213 -6.80 5.40 3.37
CA ARG A 213 -8.20 4.94 3.39
C ARG A 213 -8.25 3.40 3.34
N GLY A 214 -8.71 2.78 4.43
CA GLY A 214 -8.92 1.33 4.53
C GLY A 214 -10.38 0.88 4.43
N ASP A 215 -11.30 1.83 4.20
CA ASP A 215 -12.76 1.68 4.23
C ASP A 215 -13.29 0.40 3.54
N ASP A 216 -13.11 0.29 2.23
CA ASP A 216 -13.55 -0.84 1.40
C ASP A 216 -12.36 -1.74 0.94
N LEU A 217 -11.14 -1.36 1.35
CA LEU A 217 -9.87 -1.81 0.79
C LEU A 217 -9.70 -3.33 0.80
N TRP A 218 -10.09 -4.00 1.89
CA TRP A 218 -9.93 -5.45 2.00
C TRP A 218 -10.75 -6.20 0.96
N HIS A 219 -11.96 -5.73 0.63
CA HIS A 219 -12.78 -6.36 -0.41
C HIS A 219 -12.24 -6.04 -1.81
N ASP A 220 -11.97 -4.75 -2.06
CA ASP A 220 -11.49 -4.28 -3.37
C ASP A 220 -10.19 -4.97 -3.76
N ARG A 221 -9.22 -5.05 -2.85
CA ARG A 221 -7.90 -5.57 -3.16
C ARG A 221 -7.89 -7.08 -3.45
N TRP A 222 -8.78 -7.85 -2.82
CA TRP A 222 -8.94 -9.27 -3.17
C TRP A 222 -9.66 -9.48 -4.50
N GLN A 223 -10.64 -8.64 -4.87
CA GLN A 223 -11.21 -8.65 -6.23
C GLN A 223 -10.14 -8.35 -7.29
N GLU A 224 -9.28 -7.38 -7.02
CA GLU A 224 -8.17 -7.03 -7.90
C GLU A 224 -7.15 -8.17 -8.03
N VAL A 225 -6.84 -8.90 -6.96
CA VAL A 225 -5.99 -10.13 -7.02
C VAL A 225 -6.57 -11.16 -7.99
N LEU A 226 -7.90 -11.39 -7.97
CA LEU A 226 -8.56 -12.34 -8.87
C LEU A 226 -8.46 -11.91 -10.35
N PHE A 227 -8.40 -10.60 -10.61
CA PHE A 227 -8.26 -10.05 -11.95
C PHE A 227 -6.80 -10.00 -12.43
N VAL A 228 -5.88 -9.51 -11.59
CA VAL A 228 -4.45 -9.37 -11.90
C VAL A 228 -3.77 -10.73 -11.99
N GLN A 229 -4.15 -11.68 -11.12
CA GLN A 229 -3.56 -13.01 -10.99
C GLN A 229 -2.02 -12.97 -10.93
N PRO A 230 -1.44 -12.24 -9.97
CA PRO A 230 0.02 -12.16 -9.82
C PRO A 230 0.62 -13.54 -9.51
N GLU A 231 1.92 -13.72 -9.68
CA GLU A 231 2.59 -14.96 -9.27
C GLU A 231 2.52 -15.19 -7.75
N PHE A 232 2.62 -14.11 -6.97
CA PHE A 232 2.56 -14.16 -5.52
C PHE A 232 1.69 -13.03 -4.97
N VAL A 233 1.15 -13.25 -3.78
CA VAL A 233 0.52 -12.22 -2.95
C VAL A 233 1.25 -12.15 -1.63
N GLU A 234 1.53 -10.96 -1.12
CA GLU A 234 1.97 -10.77 0.27
C GLU A 234 0.97 -9.90 1.02
N ILE A 235 0.40 -10.47 2.09
CA ILE A 235 -0.49 -9.75 2.99
C ILE A 235 0.36 -8.89 3.92
N LEU A 236 0.08 -7.59 3.92
CA LEU A 236 0.70 -6.57 4.77
C LEU A 236 -0.29 -6.20 5.88
N THR A 237 -0.19 -6.77 7.08
CA THR A 237 0.82 -7.73 7.59
C THR A 237 0.16 -8.75 8.52
N TRP A 238 0.88 -9.76 9.01
CA TRP A 238 0.41 -10.63 10.07
C TRP A 238 0.29 -9.90 11.41
N ASN A 239 1.27 -9.10 11.82
CA ASN A 239 1.38 -8.63 13.21
C ASN A 239 2.03 -7.26 13.40
N ASP A 240 2.04 -6.40 12.39
CA ASP A 240 2.49 -5.02 12.59
C ASP A 240 1.41 -4.17 13.28
N TYR A 241 1.44 -4.18 14.62
CA TYR A 241 0.50 -3.41 15.43
C TYR A 241 0.76 -1.90 15.37
N GLY A 242 2.00 -1.49 15.11
CA GLY A 242 2.39 -0.08 15.05
C GLY A 242 1.81 0.65 13.84
N GLU A 243 1.53 -0.09 12.77
CA GLU A 243 0.97 0.44 11.52
C GLU A 243 -0.48 -0.01 11.27
N SER A 244 -1.08 -0.71 12.26
CA SER A 244 -2.50 -1.04 12.30
C SER A 244 -3.01 -1.89 11.12
N HIS A 245 -2.14 -2.62 10.43
CA HIS A 245 -2.54 -3.45 9.28
C HIS A 245 -2.33 -4.94 9.52
N TYR A 246 -2.15 -5.33 10.77
CA TYR A 246 -2.11 -6.72 11.20
C TYR A 246 -3.44 -7.43 10.92
N ILE A 247 -3.37 -8.70 10.55
CA ILE A 247 -4.52 -9.63 10.53
C ILE A 247 -4.39 -10.73 11.57
N GLY A 248 -3.30 -10.80 12.33
CA GLY A 248 -2.98 -11.77 13.37
C GLY A 248 -3.63 -11.46 14.71
N PRO A 249 -3.54 -12.39 15.68
CA PRO A 249 -4.03 -12.16 17.05
C PRO A 249 -3.21 -11.10 17.78
N LEU A 250 -3.86 -10.33 18.67
CA LEU A 250 -3.17 -9.37 19.52
C LEU A 250 -2.42 -10.04 20.67
N TYR A 251 -1.14 -9.71 20.82
CA TYR A 251 -0.33 -10.17 21.95
C TYR A 251 0.22 -9.00 22.76
N GLY A 252 -0.11 -8.95 24.05
CA GLY A 252 0.33 -7.87 24.94
C GLY A 252 1.86 -7.75 25.09
N ASN A 253 2.61 -8.83 24.88
CA ASN A 253 4.08 -8.83 24.90
C ASN A 253 4.73 -8.33 23.60
N ALA A 254 3.96 -8.10 22.54
CA ALA A 254 4.45 -7.67 21.22
C ALA A 254 4.17 -6.18 20.94
N MET A 255 3.94 -5.38 21.98
CA MET A 255 3.54 -3.96 21.89
C MET A 255 4.71 -2.98 22.00
N ALA A 256 5.95 -3.43 21.78
CA ALA A 256 7.15 -2.61 21.97
C ALA A 256 7.20 -1.38 21.04
N ALA A 257 6.65 -1.49 19.83
CA ALA A 257 6.61 -0.42 18.83
C ALA A 257 5.98 0.88 19.39
N PHE A 258 4.95 0.78 20.24
CA PHE A 258 4.31 1.96 20.84
C PHE A 258 5.21 2.69 21.83
N SER A 259 6.08 1.98 22.55
CA SER A 259 7.02 2.60 23.48
C SER A 259 8.25 3.13 22.77
N ILE A 260 8.77 2.44 21.76
CA ILE A 260 9.97 2.84 21.02
C ILE A 260 9.63 3.98 20.05
N GLY A 261 8.52 3.84 19.34
CA GLY A 261 7.98 4.86 18.43
C GLY A 261 7.26 6.01 19.15
N GLU A 262 7.32 6.09 20.48
CA GLU A 262 6.77 7.20 21.28
C GLU A 262 5.29 7.51 20.98
N GLY A 263 4.48 6.49 20.73
CA GLY A 263 3.07 6.67 20.42
C GLY A 263 2.31 7.36 21.55
N PRO A 264 1.30 8.21 21.24
CA PRO A 264 0.57 8.96 22.26
C PRO A 264 -0.16 8.03 23.24
N TYR A 265 -0.61 6.88 22.74
CA TYR A 265 -1.13 5.73 23.49
C TYR A 265 -1.06 4.50 22.59
N ASN A 266 -1.35 3.31 23.15
CA ASN A 266 -1.43 2.08 22.35
C ASN A 266 -2.81 1.96 21.69
N TYR A 267 -2.93 2.42 20.45
CA TYR A 267 -4.15 2.38 19.65
C TYR A 267 -4.53 0.99 19.10
N ALA A 268 -3.70 -0.03 19.29
CA ALA A 268 -4.04 -1.43 18.99
C ALA A 268 -4.68 -2.16 20.19
N THR A 269 -4.71 -1.55 21.39
CA THR A 269 -5.36 -2.15 22.56
C THR A 269 -6.85 -2.34 22.31
N ASP A 270 -7.34 -3.57 22.50
CA ASP A 270 -8.74 -3.96 22.29
C ASP A 270 -9.26 -3.67 20.86
N MET A 271 -8.37 -3.68 19.86
CA MET A 271 -8.70 -3.57 18.44
C MET A 271 -8.40 -4.88 17.69
N PRO A 272 -9.18 -5.96 17.89
CA PRO A 272 -8.95 -7.20 17.17
C PRO A 272 -9.13 -7.00 15.66
N HIS A 273 -8.23 -7.58 14.86
CA HIS A 273 -8.28 -7.57 13.39
C HIS A 273 -8.41 -8.99 12.81
N ASP A 274 -8.50 -10.01 13.66
CA ASP A 274 -8.58 -11.40 13.26
C ASP A 274 -9.84 -11.75 12.46
N GLY A 275 -10.91 -10.96 12.59
CA GLY A 275 -12.10 -11.06 11.75
C GLY A 275 -11.80 -10.99 10.25
N TRP A 276 -10.82 -10.19 9.81
CA TRP A 276 -10.45 -10.13 8.38
C TRP A 276 -9.94 -11.47 7.83
N ARG A 277 -9.33 -12.32 8.69
CA ARG A 277 -8.89 -13.67 8.28
C ARG A 277 -10.04 -14.59 7.90
N ALA A 278 -11.25 -14.35 8.41
CA ALA A 278 -12.38 -15.24 8.19
C ALA A 278 -12.81 -15.32 6.71
N THR A 279 -12.43 -14.34 5.89
CA THR A 279 -12.71 -14.34 4.44
C THR A 279 -11.59 -14.93 3.58
N LEU A 280 -10.40 -15.07 4.14
CA LEU A 280 -9.18 -15.45 3.39
C LEU A 280 -9.27 -16.83 2.74
N PRO A 281 -9.77 -17.90 3.39
CA PRO A 281 -9.83 -19.22 2.75
C PRO A 281 -10.54 -19.19 1.40
N PHE A 282 -11.67 -18.48 1.31
CA PHE A 282 -12.40 -18.35 0.06
C PHE A 282 -11.60 -17.58 -0.99
N TRP A 283 -11.05 -16.42 -0.63
CA TRP A 283 -10.29 -15.59 -1.57
C TRP A 283 -9.03 -16.29 -2.09
N ILE A 284 -8.29 -16.94 -1.19
CA ILE A 284 -7.05 -17.63 -1.51
C ILE A 284 -7.32 -18.87 -2.36
N ASP A 285 -8.37 -19.64 -2.06
CA ASP A 285 -8.75 -20.79 -2.90
C ASP A 285 -9.23 -20.36 -4.28
N MET A 286 -10.02 -19.27 -4.37
CA MET A 286 -10.40 -18.69 -5.65
C MET A 286 -9.17 -18.28 -6.48
N TYR A 287 -8.19 -17.63 -5.86
CA TYR A 287 -6.96 -17.19 -6.52
C TYR A 287 -6.07 -18.36 -6.95
N LYS A 288 -5.81 -19.33 -6.07
CA LYS A 288 -4.84 -20.41 -6.33
C LYS A 288 -5.41 -21.57 -7.14
N GLU A 289 -6.66 -21.95 -6.87
CA GLU A 289 -7.31 -23.13 -7.45
C GLU A 289 -8.34 -22.76 -8.53
N GLY A 290 -8.65 -21.48 -8.67
CA GLY A 290 -9.68 -20.99 -9.59
C GLY A 290 -11.11 -21.27 -9.13
N THR A 291 -11.32 -21.78 -7.91
CA THR A 291 -12.63 -22.05 -7.32
C THR A 291 -12.49 -22.25 -5.81
N ALA A 292 -13.52 -21.92 -5.03
CA ALA A 292 -13.53 -22.11 -3.58
C ALA A 292 -14.84 -22.75 -3.11
N GLU A 293 -14.79 -23.56 -2.05
CA GLU A 293 -15.99 -24.07 -1.40
C GLU A 293 -16.34 -23.20 -0.20
N VAL A 294 -17.59 -22.73 -0.17
CA VAL A 294 -18.17 -22.18 1.06
C VAL A 294 -18.61 -23.36 1.92
N THR A 295 -17.84 -23.63 2.97
CA THR A 295 -18.12 -24.68 3.96
C THR A 295 -18.83 -24.13 5.19
N GLU A 296 -18.63 -22.86 5.49
CA GLU A 296 -19.25 -22.12 6.58
C GLU A 296 -19.59 -20.71 6.14
N GLU A 297 -20.78 -20.23 6.48
CA GLU A 297 -21.16 -18.86 6.18
C GLU A 297 -20.72 -17.94 7.32
N THR A 298 -19.99 -16.89 7.01
CA THR A 298 -19.42 -15.97 8.02
C THR A 298 -19.62 -14.54 7.58
N ILE A 299 -20.00 -13.68 8.53
CA ILE A 299 -19.99 -12.22 8.36
C ILE A 299 -18.83 -11.62 9.15
N ILE A 300 -18.20 -10.62 8.57
CA ILE A 300 -17.18 -9.77 9.18
C ILE A 300 -17.68 -8.32 9.14
N ALA A 301 -17.32 -7.52 10.13
CA ALA A 301 -17.61 -6.10 10.16
C ALA A 301 -16.46 -5.32 10.77
N TRP A 302 -16.21 -4.12 10.25
CA TRP A 302 -15.20 -3.21 10.79
C TRP A 302 -15.66 -1.76 10.75
N TYR A 303 -15.18 -0.99 11.72
CA TYR A 303 -15.46 0.43 11.87
C TYR A 303 -14.51 1.07 12.90
N ARG A 304 -14.40 2.39 12.87
CA ARG A 304 -13.74 3.15 13.94
C ARG A 304 -14.67 3.31 15.13
N LEU A 305 -14.12 3.25 16.34
CA LEU A 305 -14.90 3.42 17.58
C LEU A 305 -15.29 4.87 17.89
N SER A 306 -14.91 5.81 17.02
CA SER A 306 -15.32 7.21 17.11
C SER A 306 -15.49 7.82 15.72
N PRO A 307 -16.51 8.69 15.52
CA PRO A 307 -16.59 9.52 14.32
C PRO A 307 -15.30 10.32 14.11
N GLY A 308 -14.88 10.53 12.87
CA GLY A 308 -13.61 11.20 12.55
C GLY A 308 -13.48 12.60 13.15
N THR A 309 -14.60 13.30 13.29
CA THR A 309 -14.70 14.66 13.84
C THR A 309 -14.98 14.73 15.35
N ALA A 310 -15.03 13.59 16.04
CA ALA A 310 -15.37 13.55 17.47
C ALA A 310 -14.27 14.17 18.36
N CYS A 311 -13.01 14.02 17.95
CA CYS A 311 -11.82 14.39 18.71
C CYS A 311 -10.77 15.02 17.80
N ALA A 312 -9.64 15.45 18.36
CA ALA A 312 -8.53 15.95 17.53
C ALA A 312 -7.90 14.78 16.75
N SER A 313 -7.38 15.04 15.56
CA SER A 313 -6.72 14.00 14.75
C SER A 313 -5.45 13.43 15.38
N GLY A 314 -4.89 14.09 16.41
CA GLY A 314 -3.57 13.74 16.96
C GLY A 314 -2.41 14.12 16.05
N GLY A 315 -2.64 15.05 15.11
CA GLY A 315 -1.66 15.44 14.09
C GLY A 315 -1.58 14.48 12.91
N THR A 316 -2.39 13.40 12.92
CA THR A 316 -2.46 12.43 11.82
C THR A 316 -2.97 13.11 10.55
N SER A 317 -2.28 12.89 9.44
CA SER A 317 -2.73 13.19 8.09
C SER A 317 -3.30 11.95 7.41
N GLY A 318 -4.20 12.15 6.45
CA GLY A 318 -4.44 11.18 5.40
C GLY A 318 -3.35 11.32 4.35
N ASN A 319 -2.74 10.21 3.92
CA ASN A 319 -1.49 10.18 3.14
C ASN A 319 -0.31 10.87 3.87
N THR A 320 0.90 10.80 3.29
CA THR A 320 2.08 11.44 3.90
C THR A 320 2.99 12.15 2.90
N ALA A 321 3.40 13.37 3.25
CA ALA A 321 4.39 14.15 2.51
C ALA A 321 5.77 13.48 2.50
N SER A 322 6.07 12.61 3.47
CA SER A 322 7.32 11.82 3.49
C SER A 322 7.45 10.86 2.31
N GLN A 323 6.32 10.46 1.72
CA GLN A 323 6.25 9.69 0.48
C GLN A 323 5.92 10.58 -0.73
N LEU A 324 6.14 11.89 -0.61
CA LEU A 324 5.86 12.91 -1.63
C LEU A 324 4.39 12.93 -2.08
N GLN A 325 3.49 12.51 -1.19
CA GLN A 325 2.05 12.52 -1.42
C GLN A 325 1.45 13.85 -0.95
N ILE A 326 0.34 14.25 -1.57
CA ILE A 326 -0.52 15.30 -1.01
C ILE A 326 -1.16 14.73 0.26
N GLU A 327 -1.10 15.48 1.34
CA GLU A 327 -1.76 15.14 2.60
C GLU A 327 -3.18 15.72 2.64
N PHE A 328 -4.08 14.96 3.24
CA PHE A 328 -5.50 15.27 3.40
C PHE A 328 -5.86 15.31 4.89
N PRO A 329 -6.91 16.05 5.30
CA PRO A 329 -7.52 15.83 6.60
C PRO A 329 -7.98 14.36 6.72
N PRO A 330 -7.63 13.64 7.80
CA PRO A 330 -7.93 12.21 7.91
C PRO A 330 -9.44 11.92 7.95
N ASP A 331 -10.26 12.83 8.47
CA ASP A 331 -11.73 12.72 8.46
C ASP A 331 -12.37 12.91 7.08
N GLU A 332 -11.63 13.45 6.10
CA GLU A 332 -12.10 13.54 4.71
C GLU A 332 -11.85 12.25 3.91
N ILE A 333 -10.85 11.45 4.30
CA ILE A 333 -10.53 10.20 3.61
C ILE A 333 -11.11 8.97 4.30
N ALA A 334 -11.27 9.02 5.62
CA ALA A 334 -11.75 7.89 6.42
C ALA A 334 -13.25 8.06 6.68
N GLN A 335 -14.10 7.27 6.03
CA GLN A 335 -15.55 7.49 6.12
C GLN A 335 -16.13 7.03 7.47
N ASP A 336 -17.11 7.79 7.98
CA ASP A 336 -17.87 7.43 9.18
C ASP A 336 -18.97 6.41 8.83
N LYS A 337 -18.56 5.14 8.67
CA LYS A 337 -19.43 4.01 8.31
C LYS A 337 -19.13 2.75 9.13
N VAL A 338 -20.10 1.85 9.15
CA VAL A 338 -19.89 0.43 9.47
C VAL A 338 -19.78 -0.34 8.16
N PHE A 339 -18.63 -0.96 7.93
CA PHE A 339 -18.36 -1.79 6.77
C PHE A 339 -18.54 -3.26 7.13
N TYR A 340 -18.96 -4.07 6.16
CA TYR A 340 -19.16 -5.49 6.37
C TYR A 340 -19.00 -6.29 5.07
N SER A 341 -18.48 -7.50 5.23
CA SER A 341 -18.43 -8.50 4.16
C SER A 341 -18.92 -9.84 4.69
N ALA A 342 -19.44 -10.69 3.82
CA ALA A 342 -19.83 -12.05 4.21
C ALA A 342 -19.50 -13.07 3.13
N ILE A 343 -18.97 -14.23 3.51
CA ILE A 343 -18.95 -15.41 2.64
C ILE A 343 -20.28 -16.13 2.82
N LEU A 344 -21.05 -16.29 1.75
CA LEU A 344 -22.36 -16.94 1.77
C LEU A 344 -22.44 -18.03 0.69
N GLY A 345 -23.16 -19.11 0.99
CA GLY A 345 -23.50 -20.15 0.01
C GLY A 345 -24.84 -19.91 -0.68
N SER A 346 -25.56 -18.87 -0.27
CA SER A 346 -26.77 -18.34 -0.89
C SER A 346 -27.10 -16.98 -0.28
N PHE A 347 -27.83 -16.14 -1.01
CA PHE A 347 -28.22 -14.82 -0.55
C PHE A 347 -28.76 -14.79 0.90
N SER A 348 -28.23 -13.87 1.69
CA SER A 348 -28.77 -13.44 3.00
C SER A 348 -28.81 -11.92 3.03
N GLY A 349 -29.83 -11.36 3.69
CA GLY A 349 -29.86 -9.94 4.01
C GLY A 349 -28.98 -9.61 5.22
N VAL A 350 -28.70 -8.33 5.42
CA VAL A 350 -27.96 -7.82 6.58
C VAL A 350 -28.84 -6.87 7.37
N VAL A 351 -28.77 -6.96 8.69
CA VAL A 351 -29.37 -5.99 9.62
C VAL A 351 -28.25 -5.39 10.45
N VAL A 352 -28.14 -4.06 10.43
CA VAL A 352 -27.19 -3.30 11.25
C VAL A 352 -27.96 -2.48 12.26
N SER A 353 -27.56 -2.52 13.52
CA SER A 353 -28.08 -1.65 14.57
C SER A 353 -26.96 -0.84 15.20
N ILE A 354 -27.13 0.48 15.28
CA ILE A 354 -26.18 1.39 15.93
C ILE A 354 -26.96 2.19 17.00
N GLY A 355 -26.55 2.11 18.26
CA GLY A 355 -27.23 2.82 19.36
C GLY A 355 -28.67 2.34 19.62
N GLY A 356 -29.03 1.15 19.12
CA GLY A 356 -30.39 0.59 19.18
C GLY A 356 -31.27 0.90 17.97
N ASP A 357 -30.79 1.69 17.01
CA ASP A 357 -31.49 1.97 15.75
C ASP A 357 -31.11 0.93 14.70
N ALA A 358 -32.00 -0.07 14.50
CA ALA A 358 -31.81 -1.19 13.59
C ALA A 358 -32.38 -0.94 12.19
N GLU A 359 -31.59 -1.23 11.15
CA GLU A 359 -31.95 -1.10 9.74
C GLU A 359 -31.56 -2.36 8.95
N THR A 360 -32.43 -2.79 8.03
CA THR A 360 -32.06 -3.75 7.00
C THR A 360 -31.32 -3.00 5.89
N VAL A 361 -30.11 -3.45 5.58
CA VAL A 361 -29.19 -2.78 4.65
C VAL A 361 -28.99 -3.60 3.39
N ALA A 362 -28.55 -2.94 2.32
CA ALA A 362 -28.29 -3.56 1.02
C ALA A 362 -26.79 -3.83 0.85
N TRP A 363 -26.48 -4.89 0.11
CA TRP A 363 -25.13 -5.14 -0.39
C TRP A 363 -24.75 -4.14 -1.49
N SER A 364 -23.53 -3.62 -1.46
CA SER A 364 -22.95 -2.84 -2.55
C SER A 364 -22.29 -3.73 -3.61
N SER A 365 -21.80 -4.91 -3.21
CA SER A 365 -21.24 -5.94 -4.08
C SER A 365 -21.87 -7.30 -3.78
N VAL A 366 -22.30 -8.00 -4.84
CA VAL A 366 -23.00 -9.28 -4.79
C VAL A 366 -22.39 -10.22 -5.83
N PRO A 367 -21.93 -11.44 -5.47
CA PRO A 367 -21.51 -12.45 -6.44
C PRO A 367 -22.64 -12.81 -7.43
N ASP A 368 -22.29 -13.04 -8.70
CA ASP A 368 -23.26 -13.25 -9.79
C ASP A 368 -24.21 -14.43 -9.60
N ASP A 369 -23.75 -15.49 -8.95
CA ASP A 369 -24.48 -16.74 -8.69
C ASP A 369 -24.97 -16.85 -7.24
N ASP A 370 -24.92 -15.73 -6.49
CA ASP A 370 -25.22 -15.66 -5.07
C ASP A 370 -24.33 -16.55 -4.16
N ILE A 371 -23.13 -16.93 -4.63
CA ILE A 371 -22.17 -17.73 -3.87
C ILE A 371 -20.80 -17.02 -3.80
N GLY A 372 -20.29 -16.84 -2.58
CA GLY A 372 -18.99 -16.23 -2.33
C GLY A 372 -19.08 -14.99 -1.47
N VAL A 373 -18.22 -14.00 -1.74
CA VAL A 373 -18.06 -12.83 -0.87
C VAL A 373 -18.95 -11.68 -1.31
N TYR A 374 -19.85 -11.31 -0.40
CA TYR A 374 -20.67 -10.11 -0.46
C TYR A 374 -19.98 -8.98 0.31
N HIS A 375 -20.21 -7.73 -0.09
CA HIS A 375 -19.68 -6.55 0.60
C HIS A 375 -20.68 -5.39 0.63
N GLY A 376 -20.63 -4.59 1.68
CA GLY A 376 -21.54 -3.48 1.92
C GLY A 376 -21.08 -2.57 3.06
N SER A 377 -21.74 -1.43 3.17
CA SER A 377 -21.53 -0.50 4.28
C SER A 377 -22.80 0.30 4.60
N ILE A 378 -22.82 0.93 5.77
CA ILE A 378 -23.88 1.87 6.18
C ILE A 378 -23.28 3.07 6.91
N ASP A 379 -23.75 4.28 6.57
CA ASP A 379 -23.37 5.52 7.24
C ASP A 379 -23.75 5.51 8.72
N LEU A 380 -22.84 5.98 9.58
CA LEU A 380 -23.18 6.23 10.98
C LEU A 380 -24.32 7.24 11.08
N ALA A 381 -24.40 8.21 10.16
CA ALA A 381 -25.43 9.25 10.13
C ALA A 381 -25.58 9.97 11.48
N GLY A 382 -24.48 10.13 12.21
CA GLY A 382 -24.43 10.73 13.55
C GLY A 382 -24.85 9.81 14.71
N ARG A 383 -25.15 8.53 14.44
CA ARG A 383 -25.46 7.54 15.48
C ARG A 383 -24.21 7.12 16.25
N THR A 384 -24.40 6.83 17.53
CA THR A 384 -23.38 6.35 18.47
C THR A 384 -24.00 5.31 19.41
N GLY A 385 -23.17 4.54 20.11
CA GLY A 385 -23.56 3.47 21.03
C GLY A 385 -23.28 2.07 20.46
N ALA A 386 -23.87 1.06 21.10
CA ALA A 386 -23.67 -0.35 20.76
C ALA A 386 -23.96 -0.66 19.30
N VAL A 387 -23.10 -1.47 18.68
CA VAL A 387 -23.20 -1.89 17.29
C VAL A 387 -23.49 -3.38 17.22
N THR A 388 -24.47 -3.77 16.39
CA THR A 388 -24.63 -5.16 15.98
C THR A 388 -24.75 -5.25 14.47
N VAL A 389 -24.15 -6.28 13.90
CA VAL A 389 -24.23 -6.59 12.47
C VAL A 389 -24.65 -8.05 12.33
N SER A 390 -25.81 -8.28 11.71
CA SER A 390 -26.44 -9.61 11.70
C SER A 390 -26.78 -10.06 10.28
N LEU A 391 -26.50 -11.33 10.01
CA LEU A 391 -27.03 -12.01 8.82
C LEU A 391 -28.46 -12.46 9.07
N MET A 392 -29.32 -12.24 8.07
CA MET A 392 -30.73 -12.60 8.12
C MET A 392 -31.14 -13.41 6.89
N ARG A 393 -31.70 -14.59 7.11
CA ARG A 393 -32.28 -15.44 6.07
C ARG A 393 -33.68 -15.87 6.49
N ASP A 394 -34.65 -15.75 5.58
CA ASP A 394 -36.05 -16.10 5.84
C ASP A 394 -36.65 -15.44 7.10
N ASN A 395 -36.29 -14.16 7.34
CA ASN A 395 -36.63 -13.39 8.56
C ASN A 395 -36.10 -13.98 9.88
N VAL A 396 -35.08 -14.83 9.82
CA VAL A 396 -34.38 -15.39 10.98
C VAL A 396 -32.94 -14.90 10.98
N ILE A 397 -32.48 -14.42 12.13
CA ILE A 397 -31.08 -14.06 12.35
C ILE A 397 -30.27 -15.36 12.49
N ILE A 398 -29.26 -15.53 11.64
CA ILE A 398 -28.45 -16.75 11.55
C ILE A 398 -27.04 -16.57 12.13
N ALA A 399 -26.55 -15.34 12.19
CA ALA A 399 -25.31 -14.94 12.85
C ALA A 399 -25.41 -13.47 13.26
N THR A 400 -24.77 -13.11 14.37
CA THR A 400 -24.72 -11.74 14.89
C THR A 400 -23.32 -11.45 15.41
N ILE A 401 -22.74 -10.38 14.92
CA ILE A 401 -21.57 -9.72 15.52
C ILE A 401 -22.09 -8.79 16.60
N GLU A 402 -21.60 -8.97 17.82
CA GLU A 402 -21.74 -8.03 18.93
C GLU A 402 -20.49 -7.16 18.95
N GLY A 403 -20.60 -5.92 18.47
CA GLY A 403 -19.48 -5.02 18.32
C GLY A 403 -19.29 -4.06 19.49
N GLU A 404 -18.12 -3.43 19.53
CA GLU A 404 -17.82 -2.36 20.49
C GLU A 404 -18.62 -1.08 20.22
N ASP A 405 -18.87 -0.30 21.27
CA ASP A 405 -19.64 0.93 21.20
C ASP A 405 -18.93 2.00 20.37
N ILE A 406 -19.67 2.68 19.49
CA ILE A 406 -19.19 3.91 18.86
C ILE A 406 -19.42 5.07 19.83
N SER A 407 -18.38 5.83 20.14
CA SER A 407 -18.39 6.91 21.12
C SER A 407 -17.87 8.22 20.55
N SER A 408 -18.36 9.34 21.07
CA SER A 408 -17.78 10.66 20.80
C SER A 408 -16.66 11.04 21.78
N THR A 409 -16.16 10.08 22.56
CA THR A 409 -15.08 10.27 23.54
C THR A 409 -13.89 9.44 23.12
N CYS A 410 -12.71 10.05 23.09
CA CYS A 410 -11.48 9.37 22.70
C CYS A 410 -10.45 9.41 23.81
N THR A 411 -9.57 8.41 23.83
CA THR A 411 -8.40 8.37 24.71
C THR A 411 -7.55 9.62 24.47
N ASP A 412 -7.24 10.34 25.55
CA ASP A 412 -6.48 11.59 25.53
C ASP A 412 -7.01 12.69 24.58
N GLY A 413 -8.29 12.59 24.18
CA GLY A 413 -8.90 13.54 23.24
C GLY A 413 -8.39 13.42 21.81
N ILE A 414 -7.77 12.30 21.45
CA ILE A 414 -7.22 12.00 20.12
C ILE A 414 -8.03 10.88 19.47
N THR A 415 -8.51 11.08 18.25
CA THR A 415 -9.20 10.07 17.45
C THR A 415 -8.29 8.87 17.24
N ASN A 416 -8.78 7.66 17.53
CA ASN A 416 -8.12 6.43 17.12
C ASN A 416 -8.56 6.09 15.68
N TRP A 417 -7.64 6.19 14.72
CA TRP A 417 -7.91 5.89 13.32
C TRP A 417 -7.74 4.41 13.00
N ASN A 418 -7.39 3.56 13.98
CA ASN A 418 -7.44 2.12 13.83
C ASN A 418 -8.91 1.64 13.79
N ALA A 419 -9.15 0.52 13.11
CA ALA A 419 -10.45 -0.13 13.07
C ALA A 419 -10.60 -1.16 14.20
N TRP A 420 -11.82 -1.31 14.67
CA TRP A 420 -12.23 -2.52 15.39
C TRP A 420 -12.81 -3.50 14.37
N VAL A 421 -12.48 -4.79 14.47
CA VAL A 421 -12.98 -5.83 13.56
C VAL A 421 -13.63 -6.96 14.33
N GLY A 422 -14.86 -7.30 13.96
CA GLY A 422 -15.60 -8.43 14.50
C GLY A 422 -15.97 -9.42 13.41
N SER A 423 -16.23 -10.67 13.82
CA SER A 423 -16.78 -11.69 12.93
C SER A 423 -17.76 -12.59 13.66
N ALA A 424 -18.67 -13.20 12.91
CA ALA A 424 -19.61 -14.19 13.41
C ALA A 424 -19.91 -15.22 12.34
N THR A 425 -19.80 -16.50 12.70
CA THR A 425 -20.08 -17.63 11.82
C THR A 425 -21.50 -18.14 12.06
N ALA A 426 -22.20 -18.45 10.98
CA ALA A 426 -23.51 -19.07 10.97
C ALA A 426 -23.37 -20.61 10.95
N GLY A 427 -24.23 -21.30 10.20
CA GLY A 427 -24.18 -22.75 10.05
C GLY A 427 -23.24 -23.21 8.93
N ALA A 428 -22.88 -24.49 8.98
CA ALA A 428 -22.18 -25.15 7.89
C ALA A 428 -23.06 -25.25 6.63
N VAL A 429 -22.45 -25.04 5.48
CA VAL A 429 -23.05 -25.18 4.15
C VAL A 429 -22.10 -25.94 3.22
N SER A 430 -22.53 -26.20 2.00
CA SER A 430 -21.65 -26.70 0.93
C SER A 430 -22.16 -26.09 -0.35
N ALA A 431 -21.47 -25.04 -0.77
CA ALA A 431 -21.77 -24.29 -1.98
C ALA A 431 -20.44 -23.91 -2.64
N ARG A 432 -20.45 -23.76 -3.96
CA ARG A 432 -19.27 -23.43 -4.76
C ARG A 432 -19.72 -22.53 -5.89
N PRO A 433 -18.93 -21.50 -6.27
CA PRO A 433 -19.25 -20.70 -7.44
C PRO A 433 -19.45 -21.58 -8.69
N ASP A 434 -20.44 -21.24 -9.50
CA ASP A 434 -20.82 -21.97 -10.71
C ASP A 434 -19.73 -21.89 -11.79
N LEU A 435 -18.99 -20.77 -11.82
CA LEU A 435 -17.88 -20.54 -12.74
C LEU A 435 -16.54 -20.60 -12.01
N SER A 436 -15.57 -21.26 -12.64
CA SER A 436 -14.16 -21.11 -12.26
C SER A 436 -13.66 -19.70 -12.60
N LEU A 437 -12.62 -19.24 -11.91
CA LEU A 437 -11.99 -17.95 -12.16
C LEU A 437 -11.56 -17.79 -13.64
N SER A 438 -11.12 -18.87 -14.28
CA SER A 438 -10.71 -18.86 -15.69
C SER A 438 -11.86 -18.69 -16.68
N GLU A 439 -13.10 -18.93 -16.24
CA GLU A 439 -14.33 -18.74 -17.00
C GLU A 439 -14.99 -17.40 -16.69
N GLN A 440 -14.56 -16.73 -15.62
CA GLN A 440 -15.00 -15.39 -15.27
C GLN A 440 -14.26 -14.34 -16.11
N ILE A 441 -14.92 -13.20 -16.29
CA ILE A 441 -14.33 -11.98 -16.83
C ILE A 441 -14.57 -10.85 -15.84
N CYS A 442 -13.83 -9.75 -16.03
CA CYS A 442 -14.23 -8.52 -15.39
C CYS A 442 -15.65 -8.17 -15.88
N MET A 443 -16.58 -7.93 -14.96
CA MET A 443 -17.97 -7.59 -15.27
C MET A 443 -18.33 -6.15 -14.88
N ASN A 444 -17.54 -5.55 -13.99
CA ASN A 444 -17.63 -4.16 -13.63
C ASN A 444 -16.22 -3.61 -13.46
N GLY A 445 -15.99 -2.40 -13.97
CA GLY A 445 -14.68 -1.78 -13.89
C GLY A 445 -14.80 -0.27 -14.00
N THR A 446 -13.70 0.41 -13.68
CA THR A 446 -13.60 1.86 -13.72
C THR A 446 -12.24 2.27 -14.29
N GLY A 447 -12.05 3.56 -14.51
CA GLY A 447 -10.84 4.14 -15.07
C GLY A 447 -10.60 5.54 -14.49
N ALA A 448 -9.34 5.98 -14.45
CA ALA A 448 -8.99 7.31 -13.98
C ALA A 448 -9.44 8.37 -14.99
N ASN A 449 -9.79 9.57 -14.52
CA ASN A 449 -10.02 10.74 -15.37
C ASN A 449 -11.02 10.44 -16.52
N ASN A 450 -10.61 10.67 -17.78
CA ASN A 450 -11.46 10.49 -18.97
C ASN A 450 -11.57 9.01 -19.41
N PHE A 451 -10.93 8.07 -18.70
CA PHE A 451 -11.09 6.63 -18.91
C PHE A 451 -12.33 6.07 -18.22
N GLU A 452 -12.87 6.72 -17.18
CA GLU A 452 -13.94 6.19 -16.31
C GLU A 452 -15.08 5.55 -17.11
N GLY A 453 -15.78 6.34 -17.93
CA GLY A 453 -16.92 5.83 -18.71
C GLY A 453 -16.55 4.83 -19.80
N LEU A 454 -15.31 4.89 -20.33
CA LEU A 454 -14.82 3.90 -21.30
C LEU A 454 -14.60 2.55 -20.61
N CYS A 455 -13.92 2.56 -19.46
CA CYS A 455 -13.64 1.37 -18.68
C CYS A 455 -14.93 0.74 -18.11
N GLU A 456 -15.86 1.54 -17.59
CA GLU A 456 -17.18 1.06 -17.16
C GLU A 456 -17.88 0.26 -18.28
N PHE A 457 -17.90 0.81 -19.50
CA PHE A 457 -18.52 0.15 -20.63
C PHE A 457 -17.70 -1.06 -21.11
N ALA A 458 -16.40 -0.92 -21.29
CA ALA A 458 -15.54 -1.92 -21.89
C ALA A 458 -15.38 -3.15 -20.98
N CYS A 459 -15.15 -2.93 -19.68
CA CYS A 459 -14.99 -3.99 -18.69
C CYS A 459 -16.27 -4.82 -18.59
N THR A 460 -17.46 -4.21 -18.60
CA THR A 460 -18.77 -4.92 -18.65
C THR A 460 -18.83 -6.03 -19.71
N TYR A 461 -18.12 -5.85 -20.82
CA TYR A 461 -18.09 -6.77 -21.95
C TYR A 461 -16.75 -7.52 -22.10
N GLY A 462 -15.96 -7.61 -21.02
CA GLY A 462 -14.74 -8.40 -20.96
C GLY A 462 -13.56 -7.81 -21.74
N TYR A 463 -13.56 -6.51 -22.03
CA TYR A 463 -12.37 -5.78 -22.49
C TYR A 463 -11.95 -4.78 -21.42
N CYS A 464 -11.18 -5.26 -20.45
CA CYS A 464 -10.70 -4.46 -19.32
C CYS A 464 -9.17 -4.45 -19.35
N PRO A 465 -8.51 -3.53 -20.08
CA PRO A 465 -7.05 -3.49 -20.13
C PRO A 465 -6.47 -2.99 -18.80
N LEU A 466 -5.68 -3.84 -18.11
CA LEU A 466 -5.06 -3.53 -16.80
C LEU A 466 -4.27 -2.21 -16.77
N GLY A 467 -3.64 -1.84 -17.89
CA GLY A 467 -2.89 -0.59 -18.02
C GLY A 467 -3.74 0.67 -18.24
N ALA A 468 -5.07 0.58 -18.17
CA ALA A 468 -5.97 1.73 -18.30
C ALA A 468 -7.26 1.63 -17.45
N CYS A 469 -7.66 0.42 -17.08
CA CYS A 469 -8.87 0.15 -16.30
C CYS A 469 -8.57 -0.68 -15.07
N THR A 470 -9.35 -0.47 -14.01
CA THR A 470 -9.37 -1.28 -12.80
C THR A 470 -10.65 -2.12 -12.78
N CYS A 471 -10.49 -3.42 -12.58
CA CYS A 471 -11.62 -4.31 -12.43
C CYS A 471 -12.14 -4.26 -10.99
N THR A 472 -13.41 -3.92 -10.81
CA THR A 472 -14.04 -3.82 -9.49
C THR A 472 -14.85 -5.07 -9.15
N GLN A 473 -15.15 -5.91 -10.14
CA GLN A 473 -15.86 -7.16 -9.93
C GLN A 473 -15.59 -8.18 -11.04
N MET A 474 -15.23 -9.40 -10.64
CA MET A 474 -15.17 -10.58 -11.51
C MET A 474 -16.52 -11.32 -11.52
N GLY A 475 -16.89 -11.91 -12.67
CA GLY A 475 -18.15 -12.64 -12.82
C GLY A 475 -18.37 -13.23 -14.21
N VAL A 476 -19.61 -13.62 -14.52
CA VAL A 476 -20.06 -14.16 -15.83
C VAL A 476 -19.90 -13.09 -16.92
N GLY A 477 -20.07 -11.82 -16.54
CA GLY A 477 -20.13 -10.68 -17.45
C GLY A 477 -21.36 -10.67 -18.37
N TYR A 478 -21.40 -9.71 -19.29
CA TYR A 478 -22.59 -9.44 -20.10
C TYR A 478 -22.44 -9.87 -21.56
N GLU A 479 -23.57 -10.24 -22.19
CA GLU A 479 -23.59 -10.51 -23.63
C GLU A 479 -23.25 -9.24 -24.41
N LYS A 480 -22.25 -9.34 -25.29
CA LYS A 480 -21.80 -8.22 -26.12
C LYS A 480 -22.91 -7.71 -27.04
N PRO A 481 -23.13 -6.38 -27.14
CA PRO A 481 -23.95 -5.79 -28.17
C PRO A 481 -23.44 -6.16 -29.57
N ASN A 482 -24.32 -6.10 -30.56
CA ASN A 482 -23.91 -6.28 -31.95
C ASN A 482 -22.95 -5.18 -32.38
N ALA A 483 -21.85 -5.58 -33.03
CA ALA A 483 -20.91 -4.64 -33.61
C ALA A 483 -21.60 -3.71 -34.61
N THR A 484 -21.41 -2.41 -34.42
CA THR A 484 -21.91 -1.33 -35.28
C THR A 484 -21.00 -1.13 -36.51
N GLY A 485 -19.74 -1.57 -36.43
CA GLY A 485 -18.71 -1.33 -37.43
C GLY A 485 -18.13 0.10 -37.40
N VAL A 486 -18.50 0.90 -36.40
CA VAL A 486 -17.91 2.23 -36.19
C VAL A 486 -16.50 2.06 -35.63
N MET A 487 -15.52 2.63 -36.32
CA MET A 487 -14.13 2.66 -35.87
C MET A 487 -13.91 3.92 -35.03
N GLY A 488 -13.59 3.73 -33.75
CA GLY A 488 -13.26 4.80 -32.83
C GLY A 488 -11.75 5.04 -32.73
N TYR A 489 -11.38 6.29 -32.49
CA TYR A 489 -10.02 6.77 -32.28
C TYR A 489 -10.02 7.74 -31.10
N PRO A 490 -8.91 7.88 -30.36
CA PRO A 490 -8.79 8.94 -29.36
C PRO A 490 -8.93 10.33 -30.02
N ILE A 491 -9.52 11.28 -29.30
CA ILE A 491 -9.62 12.67 -29.78
C ILE A 491 -8.30 13.44 -29.60
N SER A 492 -8.24 14.64 -30.18
CA SER A 492 -7.06 15.51 -30.09
C SER A 492 -6.82 15.91 -28.63
N GLY A 493 -5.64 15.61 -28.12
CA GLY A 493 -5.25 15.86 -26.72
C GLY A 493 -5.01 14.56 -25.96
N GLU A 494 -5.73 13.50 -26.33
CA GLU A 494 -5.56 12.17 -25.75
C GLU A 494 -4.37 11.43 -26.37
N ASP A 495 -3.87 10.44 -25.63
CA ASP A 495 -2.73 9.62 -26.03
C ASP A 495 -3.11 8.22 -26.52
N ALA A 496 -2.09 7.41 -26.82
CA ALA A 496 -2.25 6.07 -27.40
C ALA A 496 -2.97 5.07 -26.50
N SER A 497 -2.96 5.23 -25.18
CA SER A 497 -3.60 4.34 -24.20
C SER A 497 -5.13 4.25 -24.40
N TYR A 498 -5.77 5.31 -24.90
CA TYR A 498 -7.20 5.32 -25.25
C TYR A 498 -7.55 4.50 -26.49
N SER A 499 -6.57 4.16 -27.33
CA SER A 499 -6.82 3.63 -28.68
C SER A 499 -7.59 2.31 -28.66
N GLY A 500 -7.23 1.41 -27.74
CA GLY A 500 -7.90 0.12 -27.58
C GLY A 500 -9.35 0.27 -27.15
N LEU A 501 -9.58 1.10 -26.12
CA LEU A 501 -10.91 1.39 -25.57
C LEU A 501 -11.80 2.07 -26.61
N CYS A 502 -11.33 3.14 -27.25
CA CYS A 502 -12.10 3.81 -28.31
C CYS A 502 -12.44 2.87 -29.47
N THR A 503 -11.54 1.98 -29.86
CA THR A 503 -11.82 0.99 -30.92
C THR A 503 -12.91 0.02 -30.48
N PHE A 504 -12.83 -0.49 -29.25
CA PHE A 504 -13.78 -1.46 -28.71
C PHE A 504 -15.16 -0.84 -28.49
N ASP A 505 -15.22 0.26 -27.74
CA ASP A 505 -16.46 0.89 -27.29
C ASP A 505 -17.26 1.46 -28.45
N CYS A 506 -16.61 2.23 -29.33
CA CYS A 506 -17.30 2.84 -30.46
C CYS A 506 -17.88 1.76 -31.39
N ASN A 507 -17.15 0.65 -31.57
CA ASN A 507 -17.64 -0.49 -32.35
C ASN A 507 -18.85 -1.17 -31.70
N LEU A 508 -19.01 -1.10 -30.37
CA LEU A 508 -20.19 -1.61 -29.67
C LEU A 508 -21.28 -0.55 -29.43
N GLY A 509 -21.09 0.68 -29.95
CA GLY A 509 -22.09 1.74 -29.95
C GLY A 509 -21.95 2.76 -28.82
N PHE A 510 -20.90 2.69 -28.01
CA PHE A 510 -20.56 3.69 -27.02
C PHE A 510 -19.34 4.50 -27.49
N CYS A 511 -19.53 5.75 -27.90
CA CYS A 511 -18.45 6.56 -28.46
C CYS A 511 -18.50 7.97 -27.84
N PRO A 512 -18.05 8.14 -26.59
CA PRO A 512 -18.17 9.40 -25.89
C PRO A 512 -17.29 10.46 -26.57
N PRO A 513 -17.86 11.59 -27.03
CA PRO A 513 -17.12 12.61 -27.78
C PRO A 513 -16.08 13.35 -26.93
N THR A 514 -16.06 13.12 -25.62
CA THR A 514 -15.07 13.66 -24.69
C THR A 514 -13.75 12.90 -24.73
N ALA A 515 -13.72 11.65 -25.19
CA ALA A 515 -12.51 10.81 -25.24
C ALA A 515 -12.27 10.23 -26.64
N CYS A 516 -13.35 9.87 -27.35
CA CYS A 516 -13.29 9.17 -28.63
C CYS A 516 -13.99 9.93 -29.77
N GLY A 517 -13.47 9.79 -30.98
CA GLY A 517 -14.04 10.28 -32.23
C GLY A 517 -13.92 9.24 -33.34
N THR A 518 -14.53 9.51 -34.49
CA THR A 518 -14.49 8.60 -35.67
C THR A 518 -13.46 9.01 -36.71
N VAL A 519 -12.56 9.92 -36.36
CA VAL A 519 -11.53 10.47 -37.24
C VAL A 519 -10.21 10.37 -36.52
N GLU A 520 -9.24 9.73 -37.15
CA GLU A 520 -7.88 9.62 -36.65
C GLU A 520 -7.22 11.01 -36.61
N VAL A 521 -6.59 11.32 -35.48
CA VAL A 521 -5.88 12.58 -35.23
C VAL A 521 -4.49 12.29 -34.66
N PRO A 522 -3.53 13.23 -34.77
CA PRO A 522 -2.26 13.10 -34.06
C PRO A 522 -2.49 13.01 -32.55
N LEU A 523 -1.94 11.97 -31.93
CA LEU A 523 -2.04 11.72 -30.49
C LEU A 523 -0.98 12.49 -29.72
N SER A 524 -1.29 12.83 -28.47
CA SER A 524 -0.30 13.37 -27.55
C SER A 524 0.68 12.26 -27.10
N THR A 525 1.86 12.68 -26.63
CA THR A 525 2.76 11.78 -25.91
C THR A 525 2.86 12.33 -24.50
N PRO A 526 2.28 11.64 -23.51
CA PRO A 526 2.29 12.14 -22.15
C PRO A 526 3.73 12.20 -21.65
N THR A 527 4.08 13.29 -20.98
CA THR A 527 5.36 13.39 -20.25
C THR A 527 5.27 12.80 -18.84
N VAL A 528 4.04 12.57 -18.38
CA VAL A 528 3.66 12.09 -17.03
C VAL A 528 2.50 11.14 -17.23
N SER A 529 2.50 10.00 -16.54
CA SER A 529 1.41 9.03 -16.67
C SER A 529 0.08 9.63 -16.25
N ASP A 530 -0.99 9.39 -17.03
CA ASP A 530 -2.37 9.75 -16.66
C ASP A 530 -2.87 9.02 -15.40
N PHE A 531 -2.14 7.97 -15.00
CA PHE A 531 -2.42 7.12 -13.85
C PHE A 531 -1.55 7.45 -12.63
N SER A 532 -0.63 8.42 -12.74
CA SER A 532 0.13 8.90 -11.59
C SER A 532 -0.72 9.90 -10.80
N PRO A 533 -0.88 9.72 -9.48
CA PRO A 533 -1.50 10.74 -8.65
C PRO A 533 -0.74 12.07 -8.72
N PRO A 534 -1.43 13.21 -8.57
CA PRO A 534 -0.76 14.50 -8.56
C PRO A 534 0.08 14.68 -7.29
N ALA A 535 1.19 15.40 -7.41
CA ALA A 535 1.94 15.90 -6.27
C ALA A 535 1.68 17.41 -6.09
N CYS A 536 1.96 17.92 -4.90
CA CYS A 536 2.07 19.36 -4.75
C CYS A 536 3.30 19.86 -5.54
N ILE A 537 3.15 20.96 -6.27
CA ILE A 537 4.22 21.59 -7.06
C ILE A 537 4.43 23.07 -6.73
N SER A 538 3.64 23.61 -5.81
CA SER A 538 3.82 24.96 -5.29
C SER A 538 3.02 25.11 -4.01
N GLY A 539 3.59 25.72 -2.98
CA GLY A 539 2.92 25.89 -1.69
C GLY A 539 3.31 27.17 -0.99
N THR A 540 2.59 27.48 0.08
CA THR A 540 2.85 28.65 0.92
C THR A 540 2.75 28.30 2.39
N GLY A 541 3.36 29.10 3.25
CA GLY A 541 3.37 28.91 4.70
C GLY A 541 3.44 30.25 5.42
N ASP A 542 3.04 30.26 6.69
CA ASP A 542 2.96 31.49 7.48
C ASP A 542 4.34 31.93 7.99
N GLY A 543 4.62 33.23 7.87
CA GLY A 543 5.83 33.84 8.43
C GLY A 543 7.12 33.21 7.90
N ASN A 544 7.90 32.59 8.79
CA ASN A 544 9.19 31.97 8.43
C ASN A 544 9.02 30.63 7.69
N LEU A 545 7.81 30.05 7.62
CA LEU A 545 7.53 28.86 6.81
C LEU A 545 7.40 29.19 5.32
N ALA A 546 7.17 30.46 4.95
CA ALA A 546 6.89 30.84 3.56
C ALA A 546 7.93 30.30 2.57
N GLY A 547 9.23 30.46 2.87
CA GLY A 547 10.31 29.98 2.01
C GLY A 547 10.49 28.45 2.05
N LEU A 548 10.29 27.82 3.21
CA LEU A 548 10.38 26.36 3.34
C LEU A 548 9.24 25.66 2.59
N CYS A 549 8.02 26.20 2.69
CA CYS A 549 6.87 25.68 1.97
C CYS A 549 6.93 25.95 0.47
N ASP A 550 7.39 27.13 0.04
CA ASP A 550 7.61 27.42 -1.38
C ASP A 550 8.58 26.40 -2.00
N PHE A 551 9.69 26.12 -1.32
CA PHE A 551 10.68 25.14 -1.76
C PHE A 551 10.19 23.69 -1.68
N GLY A 552 9.79 23.23 -0.49
CA GLY A 552 9.42 21.82 -0.25
C GLY A 552 8.24 21.40 -1.11
N CYS A 553 7.20 22.23 -1.16
CA CYS A 553 6.01 21.94 -1.96
C CYS A 553 6.29 22.00 -3.47
N ALA A 554 7.34 22.67 -3.94
CA ALA A 554 7.75 22.60 -5.35
C ALA A 554 8.32 21.23 -5.76
N HIS A 555 8.66 20.40 -4.77
CA HIS A 555 9.24 19.08 -4.93
C HIS A 555 8.38 17.94 -4.34
N GLY A 556 7.10 18.21 -4.08
CA GLY A 556 6.14 17.23 -3.55
C GLY A 556 6.11 17.11 -2.02
N PHE A 557 7.12 17.62 -1.30
CA PHE A 557 7.14 17.57 0.17
C PHE A 557 6.38 18.77 0.76
N CYS A 558 5.07 18.59 0.97
CA CYS A 558 4.17 19.67 1.40
C CYS A 558 3.29 19.25 2.59
N PRO A 559 3.85 19.18 3.81
CA PRO A 559 3.11 18.70 4.98
C PRO A 559 1.99 19.68 5.38
N ILE A 560 0.76 19.18 5.54
CA ILE A 560 -0.46 19.99 5.73
C ILE A 560 -0.48 20.74 7.07
N ASN A 561 0.27 20.27 8.05
CA ASN A 561 0.41 20.92 9.36
C ASN A 561 1.27 22.20 9.31
N ALA A 562 2.05 22.40 8.23
CA ALA A 562 2.98 23.53 8.08
C ALA A 562 2.70 24.36 6.82
N CYS A 563 2.28 23.71 5.74
CA CYS A 563 2.16 24.30 4.40
C CYS A 563 0.75 24.16 3.84
N THR A 564 0.37 25.09 2.97
CA THR A 564 -0.81 24.99 2.12
C THR A 564 -0.36 24.75 0.68
N CYS A 565 -0.79 23.64 0.08
CA CYS A 565 -0.57 23.41 -1.34
C CYS A 565 -1.42 24.40 -2.16
N THR A 566 -0.78 25.08 -3.12
CA THR A 566 -1.42 26.10 -3.96
C THR A 566 -1.46 25.72 -5.44
N GLY A 567 -0.82 24.62 -5.81
CA GLY A 567 -0.81 24.08 -7.16
C GLY A 567 -0.38 22.62 -7.16
N GLU A 568 -1.05 21.83 -7.98
CA GLU A 568 -0.84 20.39 -8.14
C GLU A 568 -0.36 20.08 -9.55
N GLY A 569 0.42 19.01 -9.69
CA GLY A 569 0.91 18.56 -10.98
C GLY A 569 1.82 17.36 -10.87
N ALA A 570 2.69 17.22 -11.86
CA ALA A 570 3.64 16.13 -11.90
C ALA A 570 4.70 16.25 -10.80
N LEU A 571 5.00 15.14 -10.14
CA LEU A 571 6.04 15.11 -9.12
C LEU A 571 7.39 15.50 -9.72
N ASN A 572 8.02 16.50 -9.10
CA ASN A 572 9.36 16.95 -9.43
C ASN A 572 10.29 16.61 -8.26
N VAL A 573 10.78 15.38 -8.23
CA VAL A 573 11.63 14.90 -7.13
C VAL A 573 12.92 15.72 -7.09
N MET A 574 13.28 16.16 -5.88
CA MET A 574 14.55 16.81 -5.63
C MET A 574 15.69 15.77 -5.61
N ASP A 575 16.76 16.04 -6.36
CA ASP A 575 18.01 15.27 -6.24
C ASP A 575 18.80 15.79 -5.03
N PRO A 576 18.95 15.01 -3.94
CA PRO A 576 19.74 15.44 -2.80
C PRO A 576 21.21 15.60 -3.20
N THR A 577 21.84 16.69 -2.77
CA THR A 577 23.24 17.04 -3.07
C THR A 577 24.12 17.06 -1.83
N SER A 578 23.56 16.74 -0.66
CA SER A 578 24.23 16.84 0.63
C SER A 578 23.69 15.79 1.61
N ASP A 579 24.60 15.18 2.39
CA ASP A 579 24.22 14.29 3.50
C ASP A 579 23.89 15.05 4.79
N VAL A 580 23.85 16.39 4.74
CA VAL A 580 23.56 17.24 5.90
C VAL A 580 22.06 17.40 6.08
N VAL A 581 21.54 16.90 7.20
CA VAL A 581 20.13 17.04 7.57
C VAL A 581 19.93 18.34 8.35
N GLY A 582 19.02 19.19 7.86
CA GLY A 582 18.63 20.42 8.52
C GLY A 582 17.74 20.15 9.74
N VAL A 583 17.82 21.00 10.75
CA VAL A 583 16.98 20.92 11.95
C VAL A 583 16.28 22.25 12.22
N ALA A 584 15.14 22.19 12.91
CA ALA A 584 14.44 23.39 13.34
C ALA A 584 15.35 24.26 14.22
N ALA A 585 15.37 25.58 13.96
CA ALA A 585 16.12 26.52 14.76
C ALA A 585 15.57 26.60 16.21
N ALA A 586 16.45 26.93 17.16
CA ALA A 586 16.07 27.03 18.56
C ALA A 586 14.88 27.98 18.78
N GLY A 587 13.83 27.48 19.45
CA GLY A 587 12.60 28.22 19.73
C GLY A 587 11.51 28.08 18.67
N LEU A 588 11.77 27.36 17.56
CA LEU A 588 10.74 26.93 16.62
C LEU A 588 10.19 25.56 17.01
N ASP A 589 8.95 25.30 16.61
CA ASP A 589 8.31 24.01 16.83
C ASP A 589 8.96 22.95 15.92
N ALA A 590 9.68 22.00 16.52
CA ALA A 590 10.37 20.96 15.78
C ALA A 590 9.41 20.05 14.99
N THR A 591 8.14 19.93 15.42
CA THR A 591 7.14 19.10 14.73
C THR A 591 6.62 19.74 13.44
N VAL A 592 6.73 21.07 13.33
CA VAL A 592 6.29 21.85 12.16
C VAL A 592 7.48 22.17 11.25
N TYR A 593 8.61 22.58 11.82
CA TYR A 593 9.78 23.01 11.05
C TYR A 593 10.78 21.88 10.76
N GLY A 594 10.87 20.88 11.64
CA GLY A 594 11.88 19.82 11.55
C GLY A 594 11.84 19.07 10.23
N PRO A 595 10.70 18.49 9.83
CA PRO A 595 10.60 17.73 8.57
C PRO A 595 10.92 18.58 7.34
N LEU A 596 10.43 19.83 7.29
CA LEU A 596 10.74 20.76 6.21
C LEU A 596 12.22 21.13 6.15
N CYS A 597 12.86 21.38 7.30
CA CYS A 597 14.29 21.65 7.36
C CYS A 597 15.12 20.44 6.94
N ALA A 598 14.74 19.24 7.38
CA ALA A 598 15.41 18.00 6.99
C ALA A 598 15.35 17.79 5.47
N TYR A 599 14.15 17.95 4.90
CA TYR A 599 13.94 17.83 3.45
C TYR A 599 14.71 18.90 2.68
N ALA A 600 14.55 20.18 3.03
CA ALA A 600 15.15 21.30 2.29
C ALA A 600 16.69 21.30 2.32
N TRP A 601 17.30 20.77 3.37
CA TRP A 601 18.76 20.80 3.53
C TRP A 601 19.47 19.55 3.00
N SER A 602 18.71 18.47 2.71
CA SER A 602 19.22 17.26 2.04
C SER A 602 19.70 17.51 0.60
N GLY A 603 19.41 18.68 0.03
CA GLY A 603 20.15 19.20 -1.11
C GLY A 603 20.48 20.67 -0.90
N SER A 604 21.72 20.95 -0.56
CA SER A 604 22.25 22.30 -0.65
C SER A 604 23.01 22.45 -1.97
N GLY A 605 22.36 23.09 -2.93
CA GLY A 605 23.03 23.92 -3.92
C GLY A 605 22.82 25.41 -3.62
N ASP A 606 21.59 25.79 -3.24
CA ASP A 606 21.13 27.17 -3.28
C ASP A 606 20.31 27.56 -2.02
N VAL A 607 20.70 28.64 -1.36
CA VAL A 607 20.00 29.28 -0.23
C VAL A 607 19.27 30.51 -0.75
N TYR A 608 17.95 30.43 -0.84
CA TYR A 608 17.11 31.55 -1.28
C TYR A 608 16.87 32.55 -0.14
N ILE A 609 17.19 33.81 -0.40
CA ILE A 609 17.14 34.87 0.61
C ILE A 609 15.79 35.58 0.52
N SER A 610 15.10 35.71 1.67
CA SER A 610 13.84 36.44 1.79
C SER A 610 13.94 37.89 1.29
N PRO A 611 12.91 38.44 0.63
CA PRO A 611 12.81 39.88 0.31
C PRO A 611 12.97 40.82 1.51
N SER A 612 12.74 40.33 2.75
CA SER A 612 12.95 41.12 3.98
C SER A 612 14.40 41.57 4.17
N ILE A 613 15.36 40.90 3.50
CA ILE A 613 16.79 41.26 3.49
C ILE A 613 17.05 42.73 3.14
N TRP A 614 16.14 43.37 2.38
CA TRP A 614 16.28 44.76 1.98
C TRP A 614 15.76 45.77 2.99
N THR A 615 14.95 45.32 3.94
CA THR A 615 14.27 46.18 4.93
C THR A 615 14.82 46.04 6.34
N GLU A 616 15.55 44.95 6.60
CA GLU A 616 16.22 44.74 7.88
C GLU A 616 17.52 45.55 7.98
N PRO A 617 17.80 46.19 9.13
CA PRO A 617 18.99 47.04 9.26
C PRO A 617 20.31 46.24 9.28
N ASP A 618 20.29 44.97 9.73
CA ASP A 618 21.47 44.10 9.81
C ASP A 618 21.08 42.61 9.63
N PRO A 619 20.58 42.20 8.45
CA PRO A 619 20.14 40.83 8.26
C PRO A 619 21.34 39.87 8.18
N VAL A 620 21.24 38.74 8.87
CA VAL A 620 22.26 37.69 8.85
C VAL A 620 21.75 36.52 8.01
N VAL A 621 22.45 36.21 6.92
CA VAL A 621 22.25 34.99 6.14
C VAL A 621 23.38 34.04 6.46
N GLN A 622 23.05 32.86 6.97
CA GLN A 622 24.01 31.80 7.24
C GLN A 622 23.85 30.68 6.21
N CYS A 623 24.98 30.24 5.67
CA CYS A 623 25.06 29.00 4.93
C CYS A 623 26.38 28.31 5.28
N GLU A 624 26.43 27.00 5.14
CA GLU A 624 27.66 26.23 5.29
C GLU A 624 28.25 25.97 3.89
N PRO A 625 29.48 26.44 3.58
CA PRO A 625 30.05 26.25 2.26
C PRO A 625 30.30 24.77 1.91
N PRO A 626 30.10 24.35 0.64
CA PRO A 626 29.75 25.18 -0.51
C PRO A 626 28.23 25.44 -0.60
N CYS A 627 27.86 26.72 -0.76
CA CYS A 627 26.47 27.15 -0.93
C CYS A 627 26.41 28.26 -2.01
N SER A 628 25.31 28.37 -2.75
CA SER A 628 24.98 29.56 -3.54
C SER A 628 23.93 30.38 -2.80
N LEU A 629 24.13 31.68 -2.62
CA LEU A 629 23.09 32.56 -2.06
C LEU A 629 22.28 33.16 -3.21
N ILE A 630 21.00 32.80 -3.33
CA ILE A 630 20.09 33.31 -4.36
C ILE A 630 19.30 34.48 -3.81
N MET A 631 19.60 35.68 -4.32
CA MET A 631 18.94 36.93 -3.90
C MET A 631 17.54 37.04 -4.51
N PRO A 632 16.58 37.65 -3.80
CA PRO A 632 15.22 37.83 -4.30
C PRO A 632 15.20 38.76 -5.53
N PRO A 633 14.42 38.45 -6.58
CA PRO A 633 14.43 39.21 -7.83
C PRO A 633 13.56 40.47 -7.71
N LEU A 634 14.16 41.66 -7.43
CA LEU A 634 13.74 43.05 -7.81
C LEU A 634 14.43 44.13 -6.92
N PRO A 635 14.44 45.42 -7.32
CA PRO A 635 15.65 46.24 -7.31
C PRO A 635 15.76 47.12 -6.06
N LEU A 636 16.99 47.29 -5.60
CA LEU A 636 17.35 48.42 -4.76
C LEU A 636 17.49 49.67 -5.64
N ASP A 637 16.82 50.77 -5.25
CA ASP A 637 16.96 52.07 -5.92
C ASP A 637 18.36 52.68 -5.76
N THR A 638 19.17 52.14 -4.85
CA THR A 638 20.53 52.59 -4.54
C THR A 638 21.49 51.42 -4.47
N PRO A 639 22.78 51.61 -4.83
CA PRO A 639 23.78 50.57 -4.70
C PRO A 639 23.93 50.09 -3.25
N SER A 640 23.91 48.78 -3.04
CA SER A 640 24.19 48.15 -1.74
C SER A 640 25.46 47.31 -1.83
N THR A 641 26.29 47.38 -0.79
CA THR A 641 27.55 46.62 -0.69
C THR A 641 27.32 45.39 0.18
N ILE A 642 27.48 44.21 -0.42
CA ILE A 642 27.51 42.94 0.33
C ILE A 642 28.94 42.74 0.82
N SER A 643 29.13 42.62 2.13
CA SER A 643 30.43 42.34 2.75
C SER A 643 30.44 40.92 3.27
N ILE A 644 31.32 40.08 2.73
CA ILE A 644 31.53 38.71 3.21
C ILE A 644 32.68 38.76 4.22
N THR A 645 32.39 38.45 5.48
CA THR A 645 33.44 38.35 6.51
C THR A 645 34.37 37.19 6.16
N PRO A 646 35.71 37.35 6.25
CA PRO A 646 36.64 36.25 6.00
C PRO A 646 36.35 35.05 6.91
N TRP A 647 36.30 33.84 6.32
CA TRP A 647 36.23 32.59 7.07
C TRP A 647 37.59 32.33 7.74
N GLU A 648 37.62 32.30 9.08
CA GLU A 648 38.80 31.89 9.84
C GLU A 648 38.66 30.42 10.26
N THR A 649 39.44 29.52 9.68
CA THR A 649 39.53 28.12 10.12
C THR A 649 40.72 27.95 11.08
N PRO A 650 40.49 27.66 12.38
CA PRO A 650 41.58 27.32 13.29
C PRO A 650 42.10 25.91 13.03
N ILE A 651 43.36 25.78 12.58
CA ILE A 651 44.05 24.49 12.51
C ILE A 651 44.61 24.17 13.90
N THR A 652 44.06 23.13 14.55
CA THR A 652 44.62 22.62 15.80
C THR A 652 45.71 21.58 15.48
N GLN A 653 46.98 21.94 15.57
CA GLN A 653 48.09 20.98 15.48
C GLN A 653 48.34 20.33 16.86
N SER A 654 48.06 19.04 16.98
CA SER A 654 48.54 18.20 18.07
C SER A 654 49.94 17.66 17.73
N ILE A 655 50.96 18.13 18.45
CA ILE A 655 52.33 17.61 18.32
C ILE A 655 52.48 16.44 19.31
N LEU A 656 52.70 15.24 18.78
CA LEU A 656 53.16 14.08 19.55
C LEU A 656 54.60 14.33 20.02
N THR A 657 54.80 14.58 21.31
CA THR A 657 56.13 14.49 21.94
C THR A 657 56.46 13.02 22.20
N THR A 658 57.53 12.54 21.57
CA THR A 658 58.12 11.18 21.72
C THR A 658 58.60 10.87 23.12
#